data_AF-A0A813HES4-F1
#
_entry.id   AF-A0A813HES4-F1
#
_cell.length_a   1.000
_cell.length_b   1.000
_cell.length_c   1.000
_cell.angle_alpha   90.00
_cell.angle_beta   90.00
_cell.angle_gamma   90.00
#
_symmetry.space_group_name_H-M   'P 1'
#
loop_
_entity.id
_entity.type
_entity.pdbx_description
1 polymer ?
#
loop_
_entity_poly.entity_id
_entity_poly.type
_entity_poly.pdbx_seq_one_letter_code
_entity_poly.pdbx_strand_id
1 'polypeptide(L)'
;MMEDTLRGGASSTEMVRILCENSGPDLGWLQSTFDLDLSLVARLGGHSQPRTHRGRGRFPGMTITFAVLQMLEKIAEGSDRVRIVSGARVVRLLVEDGQCMGCVYQKDGQECEGHGPVVVATGGFGADFTETSLLAQHRPDLLHLPTTSGRHCTGDGIKLGQSIGAGTVDLEWVQLHPTGLVKPDDPDAKLKYLIDDGVGSLIVNADGRRFVNEFGRRDYIVEQLWKNKPPFRLLLNKAGTAQIPWHCEHYARLGVMKYYPSGEELARDMGVPLSVLEATHESHYQAALQTEDDPDGGPWPAFPSGRSWDEASGKTGAGKRFFHNALPGSKVKEEPFYVAMVTPVIHYCMGGLQIDSEAAVLTSEGLPIPGLFAAGETTGGVHGHNRLGGNSLLDCVVFGRRAGRAAAKVLPGRILDPPVSLAELARNSCAGPADEEKEELLSPPTPLHARDAAFGMEEVSRLRNFLAAHPGGELVIASLAGQDATREFQDKYAPECIVGYVSRLEPLVDHATIREGGLKSLFRGAVAYLLAVVFAVGGVLWAASDLKVAKDSDAINRSAMLLVAFLVMHALGNLYTFLGPADVNSLGYFNQRLALGSPIHLLEAYLLVSLTLHAVLGLKTAWRQRRSYSRGRALKTLNLAVSGALLLVFVAVHLCQFRFGDASEVSPYYIRPPESLVDFSRSPPRFWTDDPSIQPVRVRNLYALQYKIFSDPRWFYVLSTLALVAHLCVGWSSAVTKLGIPRMFVPRAERVGRAVFGLLGMMFISVPLYVVLTALRKEEEAVLWVPRSCPAIPQPSS
;
A
#
# COMPACT_ATOMS: atom_id res chain seq x y z
N MET A 1 23.63 1.70 28.95
CA MET A 1 23.36 2.53 27.75
C MET A 1 24.34 3.69 27.64
N MET A 2 24.44 4.56 28.65
CA MET A 2 25.38 5.69 28.66
C MET A 2 26.83 5.26 28.36
N GLU A 3 27.33 4.24 29.07
CA GLU A 3 28.67 3.69 28.82
C GLU A 3 28.87 3.18 27.38
N ASP A 4 27.87 2.51 26.81
CA ASP A 4 27.93 2.05 25.42
C ASP A 4 28.02 3.25 24.48
N THR A 5 27.18 4.28 24.66
CA THR A 5 27.12 5.45 23.78
C THR A 5 28.42 6.26 23.83
N LEU A 6 28.98 6.48 25.02
CA LEU A 6 30.28 7.16 25.19
C LEU A 6 31.42 6.36 24.54
N ARG A 7 31.49 5.05 24.81
CA ARG A 7 32.48 4.15 24.18
C ARG A 7 32.28 4.02 22.67
N GLY A 8 31.04 4.17 22.22
CA GLY A 8 30.63 4.09 20.83
C GLY A 8 31.14 5.25 20.00
N GLY A 9 31.32 6.43 20.61
CA GLY A 9 31.97 7.58 19.97
C GLY A 9 31.50 8.95 20.48
N ALA A 10 30.47 9.00 21.33
CA ALA A 10 29.96 10.26 21.86
C ALA A 10 30.94 10.92 22.84
N SER A 11 31.14 12.23 22.69
CA SER A 11 32.07 13.04 23.48
C SER A 11 31.38 13.83 24.61
N SER A 12 30.14 14.25 24.40
CA SER A 12 29.40 15.04 25.40
C SER A 12 28.65 14.16 26.41
N THR A 13 29.20 14.05 27.62
CA THR A 13 28.56 13.37 28.76
C THR A 13 27.16 13.91 29.07
N GLU A 14 26.94 15.23 28.96
CA GLU A 14 25.65 15.85 29.24
C GLU A 14 24.58 15.42 28.24
N MET A 15 24.83 15.60 26.93
CA MET A 15 23.92 15.16 25.86
C MET A 15 23.61 13.66 25.93
N VAL A 16 24.62 12.81 26.20
CA VAL A 16 24.39 11.37 26.34
C VAL A 16 23.54 11.05 27.56
N ARG A 17 23.75 11.75 28.67
CA ARG A 17 22.93 11.59 29.88
C ARG A 17 21.46 11.91 29.58
N ILE A 18 21.19 13.03 28.92
CA ILE A 18 19.84 13.43 28.48
C ILE A 18 19.22 12.35 27.59
N LEU A 19 19.94 11.92 26.55
CA LEU A 19 19.50 10.87 25.64
C LEU A 19 19.10 9.59 26.38
N CYS A 20 19.87 9.19 27.39
CA CYS A 20 19.64 7.97 28.17
C CYS A 20 18.52 8.14 29.23
N GLU A 21 18.47 9.26 29.95
CA GLU A 21 17.44 9.53 30.97
C GLU A 21 16.05 9.62 30.32
N ASN A 22 15.96 10.18 29.11
CA ASN A 22 14.70 10.32 28.38
C ASN A 22 14.28 9.08 27.58
N SER A 23 15.16 8.10 27.35
CA SER A 23 14.88 6.99 26.43
C SER A 23 13.68 6.13 26.83
N GLY A 24 13.56 5.80 28.12
CA GLY A 24 12.42 5.03 28.64
C GLY A 24 11.10 5.82 28.58
N PRO A 25 11.04 7.04 29.16
CA PRO A 25 9.86 7.89 29.09
C PRO A 25 9.38 8.19 27.66
N ASP A 26 10.30 8.42 26.73
CA ASP A 26 9.95 8.74 25.33
C ASP A 26 9.50 7.52 24.55
N LEU A 27 10.07 6.34 24.82
CA LEU A 27 9.52 5.07 24.33
C LEU A 27 8.09 4.86 24.85
N GLY A 28 7.86 5.06 26.14
CA GLY A 28 6.54 4.95 26.75
C GLY A 28 5.54 5.95 26.17
N TRP A 29 6.00 7.17 25.86
CA TRP A 29 5.19 8.16 25.17
C TRP A 29 4.84 7.73 23.74
N LEU A 30 5.78 7.22 22.97
CA LEU A 30 5.53 6.69 21.62
C LEU A 30 4.48 5.56 21.65
N GLN A 31 4.64 4.60 22.56
CA GLN A 31 3.73 3.47 22.71
C GLN A 31 2.33 3.91 23.14
N SER A 32 2.23 4.74 24.18
CA SER A 32 0.94 5.14 24.76
C SER A 32 0.18 6.19 23.94
N THR A 33 0.89 7.13 23.32
CA THR A 33 0.25 8.27 22.62
C THR A 33 -0.16 7.90 21.20
N PHE A 34 0.61 7.03 20.55
CA PHE A 34 0.41 6.68 19.14
C PHE A 34 0.02 5.22 18.91
N ASP A 35 -0.21 4.44 19.99
CA ASP A 35 -0.54 3.01 19.93
C ASP A 35 0.46 2.21 19.07
N LEU A 36 1.75 2.49 19.28
CA LEU A 36 2.84 1.91 18.51
C LEU A 36 3.34 0.61 19.13
N ASP A 37 3.34 -0.47 18.34
CA ASP A 37 4.06 -1.69 18.69
C ASP A 37 5.56 -1.47 18.56
N LEU A 38 6.24 -1.35 19.70
CA LEU A 38 7.69 -1.32 19.84
C LEU A 38 8.16 -2.41 20.84
N SER A 39 7.46 -3.54 20.86
CA SER A 39 7.60 -4.60 21.87
C SER A 39 8.78 -5.53 21.67
N LEU A 40 9.30 -5.67 20.44
CA LEU A 40 10.46 -6.51 20.19
C LEU A 40 11.74 -5.75 20.53
N VAL A 41 12.67 -6.42 21.20
CA VAL A 41 13.96 -5.85 21.59
C VAL A 41 15.07 -6.66 20.95
N ALA A 42 15.94 -5.97 20.20
CA ALA A 42 17.11 -6.55 19.56
C ALA A 42 18.41 -5.96 20.12
N ARG A 43 19.50 -6.71 19.99
CA ARG A 43 20.86 -6.21 20.16
C ARG A 43 21.41 -5.81 18.79
N LEU A 44 21.98 -4.61 18.72
CA LEU A 44 22.70 -4.13 17.54
C LEU A 44 24.20 -3.99 17.87
N GLY A 45 25.00 -3.71 16.84
CA GLY A 45 26.45 -3.54 17.00
C GLY A 45 26.81 -2.45 18.03
N GLY A 46 27.79 -2.76 18.88
CA GLY A 46 28.22 -1.86 19.98
C GLY A 46 27.34 -1.84 21.22
N HIS A 47 26.28 -2.65 21.29
CA HIS A 47 25.39 -2.69 22.46
C HIS A 47 25.83 -3.81 23.42
N SER A 48 25.98 -3.48 24.71
CA SER A 48 26.23 -4.50 25.76
C SER A 48 24.99 -5.34 26.06
N GLN A 49 23.78 -4.78 25.90
CA GLN A 49 22.49 -5.45 26.13
C GLN A 49 21.50 -5.19 24.99
N PRO A 50 20.52 -6.09 24.75
CA PRO A 50 19.43 -5.81 23.82
C PRO A 50 18.65 -4.57 24.30
N ARG A 51 18.56 -3.55 23.45
CA ARG A 51 17.91 -2.27 23.77
C ARG A 51 17.33 -1.52 22.57
N THR A 52 17.34 -2.16 21.39
CA THR A 52 16.78 -1.57 20.18
C THR A 52 15.34 -2.05 20.03
N HIS A 53 14.40 -1.14 20.27
CA HIS A 53 12.97 -1.42 20.21
C HIS A 53 12.45 -1.36 18.77
N ARG A 54 11.63 -2.35 18.41
CA ARG A 54 10.97 -2.44 17.11
C ARG A 54 9.61 -3.13 17.21
N GLY A 55 8.74 -2.89 16.24
CA GLY A 55 7.49 -3.62 16.12
C GLY A 55 7.66 -4.98 15.43
N ARG A 56 6.63 -5.82 15.52
CA ARG A 56 6.52 -7.06 14.74
C ARG A 56 6.24 -6.82 13.25
N GLY A 57 5.90 -5.58 12.90
CA GLY A 57 5.51 -5.15 11.57
C GLY A 57 6.67 -4.61 10.73
N ARG A 58 6.44 -3.44 10.13
CA ARG A 58 7.31 -2.77 9.17
C ARG A 58 8.54 -2.13 9.86
N PHE A 59 9.36 -1.42 9.10
CA PHE A 59 10.52 -0.70 9.63
C PHE A 59 10.11 0.29 10.75
N PRO A 60 10.80 0.31 11.91
CA PRO A 60 10.43 1.16 13.05
C PRO A 60 10.36 2.65 12.72
N GLY A 61 11.34 3.16 11.95
CA GLY A 61 11.37 4.57 11.54
C GLY A 61 10.10 4.97 10.81
N MET A 62 9.68 4.18 9.82
CA MET A 62 8.42 4.43 9.10
C MET A 62 7.21 4.39 10.03
N THR A 63 7.12 3.38 10.91
CA THR A 63 5.97 3.24 11.82
C THR A 63 5.84 4.45 12.75
N ILE A 64 6.97 4.93 13.30
CA ILE A 64 7.00 6.12 14.16
C ILE A 64 6.61 7.37 13.35
N THR A 65 7.29 7.62 12.22
CA THR A 65 7.06 8.84 11.43
C THR A 65 5.63 8.92 10.90
N PHE A 66 5.05 7.81 10.41
CA PHE A 66 3.67 7.81 9.94
C PHE A 66 2.66 8.09 11.03
N ALA A 67 2.83 7.51 12.22
CA ALA A 67 1.90 7.75 13.31
C ALA A 67 1.95 9.21 13.81
N VAL A 68 3.15 9.80 13.86
CA VAL A 68 3.32 11.21 14.20
C VAL A 68 2.70 12.12 13.14
N LEU A 69 2.96 11.87 11.86
CA LEU A 69 2.39 12.68 10.76
C LEU A 69 0.87 12.62 10.72
N GLN A 70 0.28 11.43 10.84
CA GLN A 70 -1.18 11.27 10.80
C GLN A 70 -1.87 11.97 11.97
N MET A 71 -1.26 11.94 13.16
CA MET A 71 -1.76 12.71 14.30
C MET A 71 -1.69 14.22 14.00
N LEU A 72 -0.57 14.68 13.43
CA LEU A 72 -0.38 16.08 13.08
C LEU A 72 -1.39 16.56 12.02
N GLU A 73 -1.61 15.76 10.97
CA GLU A 73 -2.62 16.00 9.93
C GLU A 73 -4.02 16.08 10.53
N LYS A 74 -4.38 15.12 11.40
CA LYS A 74 -5.68 15.12 12.08
C LYS A 74 -5.90 16.37 12.93
N ILE A 75 -4.86 16.84 13.65
CA ILE A 75 -4.93 18.07 14.43
C ILE A 75 -5.07 19.28 13.51
N ALA A 76 -4.35 19.32 12.38
CA ALA A 76 -4.42 20.41 11.41
C ALA A 76 -5.77 20.47 10.68
N GLU A 77 -6.42 19.33 10.44
CA GLU A 77 -7.77 19.27 9.85
C GLU A 77 -8.86 19.70 10.85
N GLY A 78 -8.67 19.40 12.13
CA GLY A 78 -9.66 19.63 13.19
C GLY A 78 -9.46 20.91 14.01
N SER A 79 -8.36 21.64 13.82
CA SER A 79 -8.04 22.85 14.59
C SER A 79 -7.06 23.78 13.87
N ASP A 80 -7.03 25.03 14.31
CA ASP A 80 -6.05 26.05 13.89
C ASP A 80 -4.72 25.99 14.70
N ARG A 81 -4.60 25.02 15.61
CA ARG A 81 -3.42 24.89 16.50
C ARG A 81 -2.17 24.45 15.77
N VAL A 82 -2.31 23.80 14.62
CA VAL A 82 -1.21 23.31 13.80
C VAL A 82 -1.52 23.61 12.34
N ARG A 83 -0.53 24.15 11.62
CA ARG A 83 -0.59 24.31 10.17
C ARG A 83 0.59 23.58 9.52
N ILE A 84 0.30 22.64 8.63
CA ILE A 84 1.30 21.97 7.80
C ILE A 84 1.35 22.68 6.45
N VAL A 85 2.53 23.14 6.04
CA VAL A 85 2.73 23.80 4.74
C VAL A 85 3.70 22.95 3.92
N SER A 86 3.15 22.12 3.02
CA SER A 86 3.93 21.35 2.05
C SER A 86 4.31 22.19 0.83
N GLY A 87 5.30 21.72 0.06
CA GLY A 87 5.83 22.45 -1.10
C GLY A 87 6.55 23.76 -0.72
N ALA A 88 6.94 23.91 0.55
CA ALA A 88 7.58 25.10 1.09
C ALA A 88 9.03 24.81 1.47
N ARG A 89 9.96 25.68 1.05
CA ARG A 89 11.38 25.62 1.43
C ARG A 89 11.75 26.87 2.21
N VAL A 90 12.24 26.70 3.44
CA VAL A 90 12.82 27.82 4.21
C VAL A 90 14.13 28.26 3.55
N VAL A 91 14.26 29.56 3.29
CA VAL A 91 15.42 30.15 2.59
C VAL A 91 16.18 31.16 3.44
N ARG A 92 15.58 31.68 4.51
CA ARG A 92 16.21 32.66 5.41
C ARG A 92 15.59 32.62 6.80
N LEU A 93 16.39 32.86 7.83
CA LEU A 93 15.91 33.11 9.20
C LEU A 93 15.74 34.61 9.42
N LEU A 94 14.67 35.00 10.10
CA LEU A 94 14.39 36.40 10.46
C LEU A 94 15.06 36.67 11.81
N VAL A 95 15.97 37.63 11.86
CA VAL A 95 16.74 37.98 13.06
C VAL A 95 16.63 39.47 13.33
N GLU A 96 16.30 39.82 14.56
CA GLU A 96 16.23 41.20 15.07
C GLU A 96 16.93 41.25 16.43
N ASP A 97 17.84 42.20 16.64
CA ASP A 97 18.64 42.34 17.88
C ASP A 97 19.30 41.04 18.37
N GLY A 98 19.74 40.19 17.43
CA GLY A 98 20.37 38.90 17.72
C GLY A 98 19.40 37.77 18.11
N GLN A 99 18.09 38.04 18.13
CA GLN A 99 17.03 37.06 18.38
C GLN A 99 16.42 36.56 17.07
N CYS A 100 16.25 35.25 16.94
CA CYS A 100 15.50 34.63 15.85
C CYS A 100 13.99 34.80 16.09
N MET A 101 13.35 35.53 15.18
CA MET A 101 11.93 35.92 15.25
C MET A 101 11.05 35.18 14.25
N GLY A 102 11.63 34.30 13.43
CA GLY A 102 10.89 33.56 12.43
C GLY A 102 11.73 33.12 11.25
N CYS A 103 11.07 32.85 10.13
CA CYS A 103 11.71 32.43 8.90
C CYS A 103 10.95 32.94 7.66
N VAL A 104 11.69 33.06 6.56
CA VAL A 104 11.15 33.25 5.22
C VAL A 104 11.21 31.91 4.50
N TYR A 105 10.08 31.51 3.92
CA TYR A 105 9.98 30.29 3.12
C TYR A 105 9.39 30.60 1.74
N GLN A 106 9.89 29.89 0.73
CA GLN A 106 9.37 29.95 -0.63
C GLN A 106 8.33 28.85 -0.84
N LYS A 107 7.16 29.23 -1.36
CA LYS A 107 6.09 28.31 -1.76
C LYS A 107 5.48 28.81 -3.07
N ASP A 108 5.33 27.92 -4.05
CA ASP A 108 4.75 28.25 -5.36
C ASP A 108 5.42 29.48 -6.04
N GLY A 109 6.74 29.64 -5.83
CA GLY A 109 7.53 30.75 -6.35
C GLY A 109 7.37 32.08 -5.60
N GLN A 110 6.59 32.12 -4.52
CA GLN A 110 6.39 33.30 -3.68
C GLN A 110 7.12 33.17 -2.35
N GLU A 111 7.66 34.28 -1.84
CA GLU A 111 8.19 34.35 -0.48
C GLU A 111 7.05 34.63 0.51
N CYS A 112 7.05 33.85 1.59
CA CYS A 112 6.13 33.96 2.70
C CYS A 112 6.92 34.02 4.00
N GLU A 113 6.35 34.66 5.02
CA GLU A 113 6.97 34.75 6.35
C GLU A 113 6.18 33.92 7.37
N GLY A 114 6.91 33.30 8.29
CA GLY A 114 6.38 32.71 9.51
C GLY A 114 7.11 33.29 10.71
N HIS A 115 6.37 33.80 11.69
CA HIS A 115 6.94 34.45 12.89
C HIS A 115 6.79 33.58 14.13
N GLY A 116 7.71 33.77 15.07
CA GLY A 116 7.80 33.05 16.34
C GLY A 116 9.11 32.27 16.46
N PRO A 117 9.29 31.53 17.57
CA PRO A 117 10.45 30.67 17.77
C PRO A 117 10.58 29.64 16.66
N VAL A 118 11.82 29.39 16.21
CA VAL A 118 12.13 28.46 15.12
C VAL A 118 12.80 27.22 15.67
N VAL A 119 12.30 26.05 15.27
CA VAL A 119 12.94 24.75 15.52
C VAL A 119 13.46 24.18 14.20
N VAL A 120 14.78 24.04 14.07
CA VAL A 120 15.42 23.41 12.90
C VAL A 120 15.41 21.89 13.10
N ALA A 121 14.72 21.18 12.22
CA ALA A 121 14.61 19.71 12.26
C ALA A 121 14.78 19.10 10.85
N THR A 122 15.75 19.61 10.08
CA THR A 122 15.89 19.38 8.63
C THR A 122 16.69 18.13 8.25
N GLY A 123 17.18 17.37 9.23
CA GLY A 123 18.10 16.24 9.00
C GLY A 123 19.52 16.68 8.65
N GLY A 124 20.36 15.71 8.25
CA GLY A 124 21.78 15.90 7.97
C GLY A 124 22.11 16.38 6.55
N PHE A 125 23.37 16.21 6.16
CA PHE A 125 23.93 16.69 4.88
C PHE A 125 24.52 15.58 3.97
N GLY A 126 24.22 14.31 4.28
CA GLY A 126 24.83 13.14 3.63
C GLY A 126 24.36 12.85 2.20
N ALA A 127 23.50 13.69 1.61
CA ALA A 127 23.03 13.56 0.23
C ALA A 127 23.42 14.74 -0.69
N ASP A 128 24.15 15.74 -0.18
CA ASP A 128 24.63 16.87 -0.98
C ASP A 128 26.06 16.62 -1.48
N PHE A 129 26.17 16.29 -2.77
CA PHE A 129 27.43 16.01 -3.46
C PHE A 129 27.92 17.20 -4.31
N THR A 130 27.35 18.39 -4.11
CA THR A 130 27.83 19.60 -4.78
C THR A 130 29.15 20.08 -4.19
N GLU A 131 29.94 20.84 -4.97
CA GLU A 131 31.23 21.37 -4.50
C GLU A 131 31.11 22.31 -3.30
N THR A 132 29.95 22.96 -3.15
CA THR A 132 29.66 23.86 -2.03
C THR A 132 29.02 23.15 -0.84
N SER A 133 28.87 21.82 -0.88
CA SER A 133 28.22 21.08 0.20
C SER A 133 29.08 21.01 1.46
N LEU A 134 28.43 20.81 2.61
CA LEU A 134 29.13 20.53 3.87
C LEU A 134 29.94 19.23 3.76
N LEU A 135 29.44 18.25 3.01
CA LEU A 135 30.17 17.01 2.77
C LEU A 135 31.47 17.26 1.99
N ALA A 136 31.44 18.08 0.94
CA ALA A 136 32.63 18.42 0.16
C ALA A 136 33.63 19.25 0.96
N GLN A 137 33.16 20.16 1.81
CA GLN A 137 34.00 21.00 2.66
C GLN A 137 34.72 20.21 3.75
N HIS A 138 34.03 19.25 4.39
CA HIS A 138 34.56 18.57 5.57
C HIS A 138 35.07 17.15 5.31
N ARG A 139 34.51 16.44 4.31
CA ARG A 139 34.84 15.05 3.95
C ARG A 139 34.86 14.82 2.44
N PRO A 140 35.71 15.56 1.68
CA PRO A 140 35.81 15.39 0.23
C PRO A 140 36.23 13.97 -0.17
N ASP A 141 36.93 13.26 0.72
CA ASP A 141 37.31 11.86 0.56
C ASP A 141 36.10 10.92 0.42
N LEU A 142 34.91 11.30 0.92
CA LEU A 142 33.71 10.47 0.87
C LEU A 142 32.83 10.72 -0.36
N LEU A 143 33.07 11.77 -1.16
CA LEU A 143 32.19 12.15 -2.27
C LEU A 143 32.00 11.06 -3.33
N HIS A 144 33.00 10.18 -3.48
CA HIS A 144 32.92 9.03 -4.39
C HIS A 144 31.90 7.98 -3.91
N LEU A 145 31.60 7.90 -2.62
CA LEU A 145 30.72 6.86 -2.06
C LEU A 145 29.22 7.13 -2.29
N PRO A 146 28.42 6.07 -2.49
CA PRO A 146 26.95 6.15 -2.45
C PRO A 146 26.44 6.57 -1.06
N THR A 147 25.15 6.90 -0.97
CA THR A 147 24.46 7.32 0.26
C THR A 147 23.17 6.54 0.48
N THR A 148 22.75 6.42 1.74
CA THR A 148 21.41 5.96 2.13
C THR A 148 20.48 7.11 2.49
N SER A 149 21.01 8.32 2.59
CA SER A 149 20.25 9.51 2.94
C SER A 149 19.29 9.89 1.80
N GLY A 150 18.09 10.34 2.16
CA GLY A 150 17.16 10.88 1.18
C GLY A 150 17.75 12.11 0.49
N ARG A 151 17.34 12.38 -0.76
CA ARG A 151 17.85 13.53 -1.55
C ARG A 151 17.65 14.90 -0.89
N HIS A 152 16.78 14.98 0.12
CA HIS A 152 16.50 16.18 0.90
C HIS A 152 17.52 16.44 2.03
N CYS A 153 18.43 15.50 2.32
CA CYS A 153 19.44 15.65 3.38
C CYS A 153 20.65 16.46 2.86
N THR A 154 20.45 17.77 2.64
CA THR A 154 21.45 18.66 2.02
C THR A 154 22.12 19.63 2.98
N GLY A 155 21.80 19.55 4.28
CA GLY A 155 22.38 20.45 5.29
C GLY A 155 21.83 21.86 5.27
N ASP A 156 20.70 22.12 4.61
CA ASP A 156 20.13 23.47 4.47
C ASP A 156 19.89 24.15 5.82
N GLY A 157 19.34 23.44 6.81
CA GLY A 157 19.12 24.00 8.15
C GLY A 157 20.41 24.38 8.88
N ILE A 158 21.48 23.61 8.70
CA ILE A 158 22.80 23.91 9.26
C ILE A 158 23.36 25.19 8.62
N LYS A 159 23.32 25.27 7.28
CA LYS A 159 23.76 26.45 6.51
C LYS A 159 22.97 27.70 6.90
N LEU A 160 21.65 27.58 7.13
CA LEU A 160 20.80 28.67 7.61
C LEU A 160 21.21 29.14 9.01
N GLY A 161 21.45 28.23 9.95
CA GLY A 161 21.95 28.59 11.28
C GLY A 161 23.31 29.30 11.21
N GLN A 162 24.26 28.76 10.45
CA GLN A 162 25.58 29.37 10.26
C GLN A 162 25.49 30.79 9.69
N SER A 163 24.53 31.05 8.79
CA SER A 163 24.34 32.39 8.20
C SER A 163 23.97 33.50 9.19
N ILE A 164 23.51 33.13 10.39
CA ILE A 164 23.16 34.05 11.48
C ILE A 164 24.07 33.91 12.70
N GLY A 165 25.24 33.28 12.52
CA GLY A 165 26.25 33.14 13.58
C GLY A 165 26.11 31.91 14.48
N ALA A 166 25.28 30.93 14.13
CA ALA A 166 25.23 29.68 14.88
C ALA A 166 26.54 28.90 14.78
N GLY A 167 27.01 28.40 15.92
CA GLY A 167 28.13 27.49 16.03
C GLY A 167 27.77 26.10 15.48
N THR A 168 28.79 25.41 14.98
CA THR A 168 28.69 24.01 14.53
C THR A 168 29.76 23.18 15.18
N VAL A 169 29.48 21.89 15.39
CA VAL A 169 30.41 20.94 15.98
C VAL A 169 30.39 19.63 15.20
N ASP A 170 31.52 18.93 15.18
CA ASP A 170 31.68 17.57 14.65
C ASP A 170 31.39 17.38 13.14
N LEU A 171 31.43 18.44 12.31
CA LEU A 171 31.07 18.35 10.88
C LEU A 171 31.96 17.40 10.06
N GLU A 172 33.18 17.12 10.53
CA GLU A 172 34.09 16.13 9.96
C GLU A 172 33.64 14.68 10.21
N TRP A 173 32.78 14.45 11.19
CA TRP A 173 32.32 13.14 11.59
C TRP A 173 31.09 12.72 10.79
N VAL A 174 31.36 12.03 9.68
CA VAL A 174 30.36 11.40 8.81
C VAL A 174 30.50 9.88 8.90
N GLN A 175 29.43 9.20 9.32
CA GLN A 175 29.41 7.74 9.47
C GLN A 175 29.06 7.05 8.16
N LEU A 176 29.84 6.01 7.87
CA LEU A 176 29.58 5.06 6.81
C LEU A 176 28.82 3.83 7.35
N HIS A 177 27.83 3.35 6.61
CA HIS A 177 27.19 2.05 6.86
C HIS A 177 27.88 0.97 6.01
N PRO A 178 28.16 -0.22 6.56
CA PRO A 178 28.89 -1.26 5.82
C PRO A 178 28.03 -2.02 4.80
N THR A 179 26.71 -2.05 4.99
CA THR A 179 25.77 -2.93 4.25
C THR A 179 24.85 -2.17 3.29
N GLY A 180 25.40 -1.23 2.50
CA GLY A 180 24.68 -0.62 1.39
C GLY A 180 24.38 -1.64 0.30
N LEU A 181 23.11 -1.96 0.08
CA LEU A 181 22.69 -3.00 -0.86
C LEU A 181 22.92 -2.56 -2.31
N VAL A 182 23.73 -3.33 -3.03
CA VAL A 182 24.07 -3.08 -4.43
C VAL A 182 23.02 -3.76 -5.31
N LYS A 183 22.38 -2.98 -6.18
CA LYS A 183 21.53 -3.52 -7.24
C LYS A 183 22.44 -4.00 -8.39
N PRO A 184 22.40 -5.27 -8.81
CA PRO A 184 23.28 -5.78 -9.86
C PRO A 184 23.15 -5.01 -11.19
N ASP A 185 21.93 -4.62 -11.55
CA ASP A 185 21.64 -3.93 -12.82
C ASP A 185 21.95 -2.43 -12.79
N ASP A 186 22.19 -1.86 -11.61
CA ASP A 186 22.54 -0.45 -11.41
C ASP A 186 23.49 -0.31 -10.20
N PRO A 187 24.73 -0.83 -10.31
CA PRO A 187 25.63 -0.92 -9.18
C PRO A 187 26.12 0.44 -8.71
N ASP A 188 26.15 1.44 -9.61
CA ASP A 188 26.62 2.79 -9.35
C ASP A 188 25.53 3.75 -8.85
N ALA A 189 24.29 3.25 -8.68
CA ALA A 189 23.20 4.01 -8.07
C ALA A 189 23.67 4.70 -6.78
N LYS A 190 23.60 6.04 -6.78
CA LYS A 190 24.03 6.84 -5.62
C LYS A 190 23.20 6.58 -4.39
N LEU A 191 21.88 6.42 -4.53
CA LEU A 191 21.01 6.05 -3.42
C LEU A 191 21.00 4.52 -3.27
N LYS A 192 21.28 4.02 -2.07
CA LYS A 192 21.24 2.59 -1.76
C LYS A 192 20.35 2.29 -0.56
N TYR A 193 19.74 1.10 -0.57
CA TYR A 193 19.05 0.56 0.60
C TYR A 193 20.07 -0.04 1.57
N LEU A 194 19.65 -0.32 2.80
CA LEU A 194 20.50 -0.95 3.80
C LEU A 194 19.75 -2.04 4.56
N ILE A 195 20.51 -2.95 5.16
CA ILE A 195 20.00 -3.90 6.14
C ILE A 195 20.87 -3.83 7.40
N ASP A 196 20.22 -3.72 8.56
CA ASP A 196 20.92 -3.71 9.85
C ASP A 196 21.08 -5.14 10.36
N ASP A 197 22.29 -5.52 10.74
CA ASP A 197 22.67 -6.91 11.01
C ASP A 197 22.41 -7.32 12.47
N GLY A 198 21.14 -7.28 12.87
CA GLY A 198 20.69 -7.74 14.19
C GLY A 198 20.30 -9.22 14.26
N VAL A 199 20.25 -9.91 13.11
CA VAL A 199 19.61 -11.24 12.97
C VAL A 199 20.61 -12.34 12.63
N GLY A 200 21.91 -12.10 12.78
CA GLY A 200 22.95 -13.12 12.59
C GLY A 200 23.31 -13.37 11.13
N SER A 201 23.31 -12.32 10.31
CA SER A 201 23.87 -12.44 8.96
C SER A 201 25.38 -12.58 9.02
N LEU A 202 25.96 -13.17 7.97
CA LEU A 202 27.41 -13.27 7.81
C LEU A 202 27.84 -12.41 6.62
N ILE A 203 28.97 -11.72 6.76
CA ILE A 203 29.58 -11.00 5.64
C ILE A 203 30.79 -11.79 5.15
N VAL A 204 30.76 -12.18 3.87
CA VAL A 204 31.85 -12.92 3.22
C VAL A 204 32.46 -12.10 2.08
N ASN A 205 33.75 -12.31 1.85
CA ASN A 205 34.49 -11.71 0.75
C ASN A 205 34.25 -12.46 -0.57
N ALA A 206 34.94 -12.05 -1.63
CA ALA A 206 34.86 -12.67 -2.95
C ALA A 206 35.14 -14.18 -2.93
N ASP A 207 35.98 -14.63 -2.02
CA ASP A 207 36.43 -16.02 -1.91
C ASP A 207 35.53 -16.83 -0.95
N GLY A 208 34.40 -16.29 -0.49
CA GLY A 208 33.42 -16.98 0.36
C GLY A 208 33.83 -17.13 1.83
N ARG A 209 34.81 -16.35 2.30
CA ARG A 209 35.34 -16.40 3.66
C ARG A 209 34.89 -15.19 4.48
N ARG A 210 34.61 -15.43 5.76
CA ARG A 210 34.41 -14.37 6.76
C ARG A 210 35.73 -13.70 7.12
N PHE A 211 35.66 -12.43 7.52
CA PHE A 211 36.83 -11.61 7.85
C PHE A 211 36.55 -10.50 8.88
N VAL A 212 35.32 -10.44 9.42
CA VAL A 212 34.86 -9.32 10.23
C VAL A 212 33.88 -9.79 11.30
N ASN A 213 33.87 -9.09 12.45
CA ASN A 213 32.78 -9.19 13.41
C ASN A 213 31.61 -8.34 12.92
N GLU A 214 30.57 -8.98 12.43
CA GLU A 214 29.41 -8.30 11.85
C GLU A 214 28.58 -7.51 12.90
N PHE A 215 28.79 -7.77 14.20
CA PHE A 215 28.24 -6.98 15.33
C PHE A 215 29.22 -5.92 15.86
N GLY A 216 30.32 -5.68 15.16
CA GLY A 216 31.28 -4.64 15.50
C GLY A 216 30.70 -3.22 15.31
N ARG A 217 31.51 -2.21 15.61
CA ARG A 217 31.19 -0.83 15.25
C ARG A 217 31.25 -0.66 13.72
N ARG A 218 30.46 0.29 13.18
CA ARG A 218 30.33 0.50 11.73
C ARG A 218 31.65 0.96 11.08
N ASP A 219 32.39 1.84 11.75
CA ASP A 219 33.73 2.29 11.34
C ASP A 219 34.70 1.10 11.19
N TYR A 220 34.73 0.20 12.17
CA TYR A 220 35.53 -1.02 12.14
C TYR A 220 35.12 -1.93 10.97
N ILE A 221 33.83 -2.18 10.77
CA ILE A 221 33.37 -3.08 9.69
C ILE A 221 33.77 -2.50 8.32
N VAL A 222 33.59 -1.19 8.13
CA VAL A 222 33.98 -0.51 6.88
C VAL A 222 35.50 -0.57 6.66
N GLU A 223 36.30 -0.40 7.72
CA GLU A 223 37.75 -0.58 7.64
C GLU A 223 38.12 -2.00 7.21
N GLN A 224 37.46 -3.03 7.75
CA GLN A 224 37.71 -4.41 7.35
C GLN A 224 37.27 -4.71 5.91
N LEU A 225 36.19 -4.07 5.43
CA LEU A 225 35.79 -4.15 4.02
C LEU A 225 36.89 -3.59 3.11
N TRP A 226 37.44 -2.42 3.40
CA TRP A 226 38.53 -1.84 2.59
C TRP A 226 39.82 -2.66 2.58
N LYS A 227 40.08 -3.44 3.64
CA LYS A 227 41.23 -4.35 3.73
C LYS A 227 41.01 -5.70 3.02
N ASN A 228 39.79 -6.00 2.57
CA ASN A 228 39.42 -7.29 1.98
C ASN A 228 39.03 -7.19 0.51
N LYS A 229 38.90 -8.35 -0.13
CA LYS A 229 38.64 -8.47 -1.57
C LYS A 229 37.13 -8.45 -1.86
N PRO A 230 36.60 -7.44 -2.57
CA PRO A 230 35.22 -7.44 -3.08
C PRO A 230 35.04 -8.41 -4.26
N PRO A 231 33.81 -8.81 -4.63
CA PRO A 231 32.53 -8.36 -4.06
C PRO A 231 32.24 -8.95 -2.68
N PHE A 232 31.68 -8.13 -1.80
CA PHE A 232 31.22 -8.55 -0.48
C PHE A 232 29.76 -9.00 -0.55
N ARG A 233 29.44 -10.08 0.16
CA ARG A 233 28.09 -10.62 0.22
C ARG A 233 27.64 -10.77 1.67
N LEU A 234 26.43 -10.29 1.94
CA LEU A 234 25.71 -10.53 3.18
C LEU A 234 24.81 -11.76 3.00
N LEU A 235 24.97 -12.76 3.86
CA LEU A 235 24.28 -14.05 3.78
C LEU A 235 23.31 -14.20 4.96
N LEU A 236 22.03 -14.40 4.65
CA LEU A 236 20.98 -14.73 5.61
C LEU A 236 20.49 -16.15 5.37
N ASN A 237 20.71 -17.03 6.34
CA ASN A 237 20.16 -18.39 6.32
C ASN A 237 18.65 -18.40 6.64
N LYS A 238 18.05 -19.59 6.70
CA LYS A 238 16.62 -19.77 6.98
C LYS A 238 16.21 -19.20 8.33
N ALA A 239 17.01 -19.43 9.37
CA ALA A 239 16.71 -18.98 10.73
C ALA A 239 16.77 -17.44 10.86
N GLY A 240 17.76 -16.79 10.25
CA GLY A 240 17.84 -15.33 10.17
C GLY A 240 16.70 -14.73 9.34
N THR A 241 16.41 -15.33 8.19
CA THR A 241 15.30 -14.92 7.31
C THR A 241 13.95 -14.96 8.02
N ALA A 242 13.71 -16.00 8.85
CA ALA A 242 12.46 -16.13 9.60
C ALA A 242 12.19 -15.00 10.60
N GLN A 243 13.23 -14.26 11.03
CA GLN A 243 13.07 -13.12 11.93
C GLN A 243 12.70 -11.80 11.23
N ILE A 244 12.97 -11.71 9.93
CA ILE A 244 12.72 -10.53 9.09
C ILE A 244 12.16 -10.89 7.69
N PRO A 245 11.16 -11.79 7.58
CA PRO A 245 10.73 -12.36 6.29
C PRO A 245 10.27 -11.27 5.31
N TRP A 246 9.56 -10.27 5.82
CA TRP A 246 9.10 -9.14 5.01
C TRP A 246 10.27 -8.35 4.40
N HIS A 247 11.39 -8.18 5.11
CA HIS A 247 12.55 -7.44 4.61
C HIS A 247 13.21 -8.21 3.47
N CYS A 248 13.44 -9.51 3.65
CA CYS A 248 14.01 -10.37 2.63
C CYS A 248 13.15 -10.39 1.35
N GLU A 249 11.83 -10.58 1.50
CA GLU A 249 10.90 -10.54 0.37
C GLU A 249 10.84 -9.15 -0.30
N HIS A 250 10.88 -8.08 0.49
CA HIS A 250 10.87 -6.71 -0.01
C HIS A 250 12.12 -6.41 -0.84
N TYR A 251 13.30 -6.71 -0.31
CA TYR A 251 14.57 -6.49 -1.01
C TYR A 251 14.75 -7.40 -2.22
N ALA A 252 14.21 -8.62 -2.18
CA ALA A 252 14.17 -9.49 -3.35
C ALA A 252 13.30 -8.92 -4.47
N ARG A 253 12.12 -8.37 -4.16
CA ARG A 253 11.28 -7.68 -5.15
C ARG A 253 11.92 -6.43 -5.74
N LEU A 254 12.76 -5.74 -4.96
CA LEU A 254 13.54 -4.58 -5.44
C LEU A 254 14.76 -4.97 -6.28
N GLY A 255 15.09 -6.27 -6.36
CA GLY A 255 16.26 -6.77 -7.09
C GLY A 255 17.60 -6.48 -6.41
N VAL A 256 17.61 -6.08 -5.13
CA VAL A 256 18.84 -5.80 -4.36
C VAL A 256 19.26 -6.95 -3.45
N MET A 257 18.46 -8.03 -3.43
CA MET A 257 18.72 -9.27 -2.71
C MET A 257 18.23 -10.44 -3.56
N LYS A 258 18.93 -11.58 -3.53
CA LYS A 258 18.61 -12.78 -4.30
C LYS A 258 18.37 -13.96 -3.37
N TYR A 259 17.34 -14.73 -3.67
CA TYR A 259 17.06 -15.99 -2.98
C TYR A 259 17.77 -17.15 -3.69
N TYR A 260 18.41 -18.00 -2.91
CA TYR A 260 19.00 -19.25 -3.34
C TYR A 260 18.34 -20.39 -2.57
N PRO A 261 17.80 -21.41 -3.25
CA PRO A 261 17.13 -22.52 -2.59
C PRO A 261 18.10 -23.43 -1.83
N SER A 262 19.41 -23.36 -2.11
CA SER A 262 20.44 -24.18 -1.48
C SER A 262 21.80 -23.45 -1.42
N GLY A 263 22.66 -23.83 -0.47
CA GLY A 263 24.03 -23.32 -0.40
C GLY A 263 24.91 -23.82 -1.55
N GLU A 264 24.56 -24.96 -2.17
CA GLU A 264 25.23 -25.45 -3.38
C GLU A 264 25.02 -24.51 -4.58
N GLU A 265 23.79 -24.03 -4.77
CA GLU A 265 23.50 -23.04 -5.81
C GLU A 265 24.16 -21.70 -5.54
N LEU A 266 24.20 -21.28 -4.27
CA LEU A 266 24.94 -20.07 -3.87
C LEU A 266 26.43 -20.20 -4.18
N ALA A 267 27.06 -21.31 -3.81
CA ALA A 267 28.49 -21.56 -4.08
C ALA A 267 28.80 -21.51 -5.58
N ARG A 268 27.94 -22.13 -6.40
CA ARG A 268 28.05 -22.13 -7.87
C ARG A 268 27.96 -20.72 -8.45
N ASP A 269 26.99 -19.92 -8.00
CA ASP A 269 26.80 -18.54 -8.46
C ASP A 269 27.93 -17.61 -8.00
N MET A 270 28.50 -17.86 -6.81
CA MET A 270 29.68 -17.16 -6.32
C MET A 270 30.98 -17.56 -7.03
N GLY A 271 31.02 -18.73 -7.68
CA GLY A 271 32.23 -19.27 -8.29
C GLY A 271 33.23 -19.83 -7.26
N VAL A 272 32.76 -20.29 -6.10
CA VAL A 272 33.60 -20.86 -5.03
C VAL A 272 33.23 -22.33 -4.77
N PRO A 273 34.16 -23.18 -4.30
CA PRO A 273 33.82 -24.53 -3.89
C PRO A 273 32.84 -24.52 -2.71
N LEU A 274 31.82 -25.40 -2.73
CA LEU A 274 30.85 -25.54 -1.63
C LEU A 274 31.54 -25.76 -0.27
N SER A 275 32.62 -26.53 -0.27
CA SER A 275 33.42 -26.81 0.93
C SER A 275 33.97 -25.54 1.60
N VAL A 276 34.13 -24.44 0.86
CA VAL A 276 34.54 -23.16 1.45
C VAL A 276 33.41 -22.55 2.27
N LEU A 277 32.17 -22.57 1.76
CA LEU A 277 31.02 -22.08 2.52
C LEU A 277 30.72 -23.00 3.71
N GLU A 278 30.82 -24.32 3.54
CA GLU A 278 30.71 -25.29 4.63
C GLU A 278 31.73 -25.01 5.73
N ALA A 279 33.00 -24.82 5.38
CA ALA A 279 34.06 -24.50 6.35
C ALA A 279 33.85 -23.14 7.03
N THR A 280 33.43 -22.12 6.27
CA THR A 280 33.13 -20.78 6.82
C THR A 280 32.01 -20.83 7.87
N HIS A 281 30.94 -21.57 7.58
CA HIS A 281 29.83 -21.74 8.50
C HIS A 281 30.19 -22.66 9.68
N GLU A 282 30.96 -23.73 9.44
CA GLU A 282 31.40 -24.64 10.51
C GLU A 282 32.29 -23.92 11.52
N SER A 283 33.28 -23.14 11.06
CA SER A 283 34.14 -22.36 11.95
C SER A 283 33.33 -21.37 12.81
N HIS A 284 32.35 -20.67 12.21
CA HIS A 284 31.46 -19.77 12.94
C HIS A 284 30.55 -20.52 13.93
N TYR A 285 30.05 -21.71 13.55
CA TYR A 285 29.21 -22.54 14.41
C TYR A 285 29.99 -23.10 15.61
N GLN A 286 31.21 -23.59 15.40
CA GLN A 286 32.07 -24.07 16.47
C GLN A 286 32.46 -22.93 17.43
N ALA A 287 32.79 -21.74 16.92
CA ALA A 287 33.03 -20.58 17.76
C ALA A 287 31.79 -20.21 18.60
N ALA A 288 30.58 -20.36 18.06
CA ALA A 288 29.34 -20.13 18.80
C ALA A 288 29.16 -21.13 19.95
N LEU A 289 29.41 -22.43 19.72
CA LEU A 289 29.35 -23.47 20.76
C LEU A 289 30.40 -23.22 21.85
N GLN A 290 31.64 -22.93 21.47
CA GLN A 290 32.71 -22.64 22.43
C GLN A 290 32.41 -21.38 23.25
N THR A 291 31.81 -20.36 22.65
CA THR A 291 31.37 -19.17 23.39
C THR A 291 30.18 -19.44 24.32
N GLU A 292 29.32 -20.40 24.00
CA GLU A 292 28.25 -20.84 24.91
C GLU A 292 28.82 -21.57 26.14
N ASP A 293 29.84 -22.42 25.93
CA ASP A 293 30.51 -23.18 27.00
C ASP A 293 31.46 -22.31 27.85
N ASP A 294 32.29 -21.50 27.21
CA ASP A 294 33.27 -20.60 27.85
C ASP A 294 33.26 -19.22 27.17
N PRO A 295 32.40 -18.29 27.62
CA PRO A 295 32.21 -16.98 26.98
C PRO A 295 33.44 -16.08 26.97
N ASP A 296 34.45 -16.32 27.82
CA ASP A 296 35.60 -15.44 28.04
C ASP A 296 36.96 -16.18 27.92
N GLY A 297 36.98 -17.44 27.48
CA GLY A 297 38.20 -18.25 27.36
C GLY A 297 38.94 -18.19 26.01
N GLY A 298 38.34 -17.58 24.98
CA GLY A 298 38.92 -17.58 23.63
C GLY A 298 40.29 -16.89 23.53
N PRO A 299 41.12 -17.22 22.53
CA PRO A 299 42.47 -16.68 22.42
C PRO A 299 42.49 -15.21 21.93
N TRP A 300 41.40 -14.75 21.30
CA TRP A 300 41.35 -13.45 20.65
C TRP A 300 40.71 -12.38 21.53
N PRO A 301 41.12 -11.11 21.42
CA PRO A 301 40.39 -10.01 22.04
C PRO A 301 38.99 -9.87 21.41
N ALA A 302 37.98 -9.66 22.24
CA ALA A 302 36.59 -9.43 21.80
C ALA A 302 36.18 -7.96 21.91
N PHE A 303 35.17 -7.60 21.12
CA PHE A 303 34.45 -6.34 21.26
C PHE A 303 33.02 -6.59 21.76
N PRO A 304 32.48 -5.81 22.74
CA PRO A 304 33.02 -4.56 23.31
C PRO A 304 34.07 -4.74 24.43
N SER A 305 34.25 -5.96 24.94
CA SER A 305 35.33 -6.37 25.86
C SER A 305 35.32 -7.90 26.01
N GLY A 306 36.41 -8.46 26.55
CA GLY A 306 36.54 -9.88 26.86
C GLY A 306 37.36 -10.64 25.82
N ARG A 307 37.08 -11.94 25.68
CA ARG A 307 37.75 -12.83 24.72
C ARG A 307 36.75 -13.44 23.74
N SER A 308 37.25 -13.89 22.59
CA SER A 308 36.45 -14.48 21.52
C SER A 308 37.11 -15.75 20.97
N TRP A 309 36.27 -16.74 20.68
CA TRP A 309 36.64 -17.95 19.95
C TRP A 309 36.55 -17.77 18.43
N ASP A 310 35.94 -16.68 17.95
CA ASP A 310 35.76 -16.43 16.51
C ASP A 310 37.06 -15.96 15.86
N GLU A 311 37.82 -16.88 15.29
CA GLU A 311 39.11 -16.58 14.65
C GLU A 311 38.99 -15.55 13.51
N ALA A 312 37.93 -15.64 12.70
CA ALA A 312 37.74 -14.81 11.52
C ALA A 312 37.71 -13.30 11.85
N SER A 313 37.14 -12.94 13.00
CA SER A 313 37.12 -11.56 13.50
C SER A 313 38.11 -11.30 14.63
N GLY A 314 38.50 -12.34 15.36
CA GLY A 314 39.44 -12.24 16.48
C GLY A 314 40.81 -11.73 16.05
N LYS A 315 41.28 -12.15 14.87
CA LYS A 315 42.53 -11.67 14.26
C LYS A 315 42.54 -10.16 13.97
N THR A 316 41.38 -9.52 13.87
CA THR A 316 41.27 -8.09 13.61
C THR A 316 41.30 -7.25 14.90
N GLY A 317 41.42 -7.88 16.07
CA GLY A 317 41.40 -7.19 17.37
C GLY A 317 39.99 -6.96 17.96
N ALA A 318 38.93 -7.36 17.26
CA ALA A 318 37.53 -7.07 17.63
C ALA A 318 36.63 -8.30 17.49
N GLY A 319 37.06 -9.41 18.09
CA GLY A 319 36.41 -10.72 17.98
C GLY A 319 34.92 -10.71 18.35
N LYS A 320 34.15 -11.51 17.61
CA LYS A 320 32.71 -11.69 17.78
C LYS A 320 32.41 -12.49 19.05
N ARG A 321 31.50 -11.97 19.86
CA ARG A 321 31.04 -12.60 21.12
C ARG A 321 29.58 -13.06 21.06
N PHE A 322 28.81 -12.47 20.16
CA PHE A 322 27.38 -12.72 20.07
C PHE A 322 27.09 -13.44 18.76
N PHE A 323 26.50 -14.62 18.90
CA PHE A 323 26.16 -15.49 17.78
C PHE A 323 24.64 -15.64 17.76
N HIS A 324 24.06 -15.40 16.59
CA HIS A 324 22.63 -15.56 16.35
C HIS A 324 22.46 -16.41 15.10
N ASN A 325 21.53 -17.35 15.13
CA ASN A 325 21.19 -18.20 13.99
C ASN A 325 22.40 -18.91 13.37
N ALA A 326 23.36 -19.37 14.19
CA ALA A 326 24.53 -20.09 13.69
C ALA A 326 24.11 -21.41 13.02
N LEU A 327 24.73 -21.71 11.87
CA LEU A 327 24.41 -22.85 11.01
C LEU A 327 25.61 -23.80 10.96
N PRO A 328 25.45 -25.09 11.31
CA PRO A 328 26.49 -26.10 11.11
C PRO A 328 26.89 -26.19 9.64
N GLY A 329 28.19 -26.33 9.35
CA GLY A 329 28.71 -26.43 7.98
C GLY A 329 28.10 -27.59 7.21
N SER A 330 27.86 -28.72 7.86
CA SER A 330 27.21 -29.90 7.28
C SER A 330 25.79 -29.67 6.74
N LYS A 331 25.12 -28.58 7.16
CA LYS A 331 23.78 -28.22 6.68
C LYS A 331 23.79 -27.20 5.54
N VAL A 332 24.93 -26.57 5.24
CA VAL A 332 25.01 -25.49 4.24
C VAL A 332 24.54 -25.95 2.87
N LYS A 333 24.88 -27.17 2.45
CA LYS A 333 24.53 -27.71 1.13
C LYS A 333 23.05 -27.55 0.79
N GLU A 334 22.15 -27.89 1.72
CA GLU A 334 20.69 -27.88 1.54
C GLU A 334 20.02 -26.61 2.10
N GLU A 335 20.77 -25.77 2.81
CA GLU A 335 20.23 -24.58 3.46
C GLU A 335 19.87 -23.51 2.42
N PRO A 336 18.64 -22.95 2.46
CA PRO A 336 18.29 -21.81 1.62
C PRO A 336 18.87 -20.50 2.18
N PHE A 337 19.28 -19.61 1.27
CA PHE A 337 19.86 -18.32 1.62
C PHE A 337 19.16 -17.14 0.92
N TYR A 338 19.03 -16.03 1.63
CA TYR A 338 18.89 -14.72 1.01
C TYR A 338 20.25 -14.02 1.03
N VAL A 339 20.69 -13.53 -0.13
CA VAL A 339 22.02 -12.94 -0.28
C VAL A 339 21.93 -11.59 -0.95
N ALA A 340 22.64 -10.61 -0.41
CA ALA A 340 22.78 -9.29 -1.02
C ALA A 340 24.25 -8.93 -1.20
N MET A 341 24.57 -8.29 -2.33
CA MET A 341 25.88 -7.64 -2.49
C MET A 341 25.89 -6.35 -1.69
N VAL A 342 26.98 -6.10 -0.98
CA VAL A 342 27.09 -4.95 -0.07
C VAL A 342 28.32 -4.09 -0.34
N THR A 343 28.20 -2.79 -0.08
CA THR A 343 29.28 -1.80 -0.16
C THR A 343 29.14 -0.75 0.95
N PRO A 344 30.24 -0.12 1.39
CA PRO A 344 30.17 1.07 2.23
C PRO A 344 29.34 2.19 1.59
N VAL A 345 28.52 2.87 2.39
CA VAL A 345 27.64 3.99 1.99
C VAL A 345 27.66 5.09 3.05
N ILE A 346 27.60 6.35 2.65
CA ILE A 346 27.33 7.49 3.54
C ILE A 346 25.94 7.30 4.17
N HIS A 347 25.82 7.51 5.48
CA HIS A 347 24.60 7.14 6.19
C HIS A 347 24.10 8.14 7.22
N TYR A 348 24.99 8.70 8.04
CA TYR A 348 24.60 9.62 9.10
C TYR A 348 25.68 10.68 9.30
N CYS A 349 25.29 11.94 9.44
CA CYS A 349 26.18 13.06 9.73
C CYS A 349 26.08 13.38 11.22
N MET A 350 27.14 13.10 11.98
CA MET A 350 27.10 13.29 13.43
C MET A 350 27.28 14.76 13.83
N GLY A 351 27.88 15.56 12.95
CA GLY A 351 28.02 16.99 13.13
C GLY A 351 26.85 17.80 12.61
N GLY A 352 26.72 19.00 13.15
CA GLY A 352 25.65 19.94 12.83
C GLY A 352 25.68 21.16 13.73
N LEU A 353 24.52 21.81 13.88
CA LEU A 353 24.34 22.94 14.79
C LEU A 353 24.64 22.54 16.24
N GLN A 354 25.46 23.33 16.91
CA GLN A 354 25.74 23.12 18.32
C GLN A 354 24.52 23.54 19.16
N ILE A 355 24.12 22.70 20.10
CA ILE A 355 22.98 22.95 20.99
C ILE A 355 23.37 22.83 22.46
N ASP A 356 22.65 23.55 23.33
CA ASP A 356 22.69 23.32 24.77
C ASP A 356 21.74 22.18 25.19
N SER A 357 21.64 21.94 26.50
CA SER A 357 20.80 20.88 27.02
C SER A 357 19.32 21.11 26.73
N GLU A 358 18.82 22.34 26.68
CA GLU A 358 17.42 22.65 26.31
C GLU A 358 17.17 22.65 24.80
N ALA A 359 18.17 22.24 24.00
CA ALA A 359 18.15 22.22 22.55
C ALA A 359 18.14 23.61 21.90
N ALA A 360 18.53 24.67 22.63
CA ALA A 360 18.76 25.99 22.07
C ALA A 360 20.05 25.98 21.25
N VAL A 361 20.01 26.60 20.07
CA VAL A 361 21.18 26.69 19.20
C VAL A 361 22.17 27.70 19.78
N LEU A 362 23.43 27.32 19.83
CA LEU A 362 24.52 28.15 20.35
C LEU A 362 25.22 28.91 19.21
N THR A 363 25.77 30.09 19.51
CA THR A 363 26.72 30.79 18.63
C THR A 363 28.09 30.11 18.66
N SER A 364 29.03 30.55 17.82
CA SER A 364 30.43 30.12 17.85
C SER A 364 31.11 30.35 19.21
N GLU A 365 30.64 31.31 20.00
CA GLU A 365 31.13 31.63 21.34
C GLU A 365 30.44 30.82 22.44
N GLY A 366 29.49 29.93 22.08
CA GLY A 366 28.76 29.10 23.03
C GLY A 366 27.59 29.79 23.73
N LEU A 367 27.12 30.93 23.23
CA LEU A 367 25.96 31.63 23.78
C LEU A 367 24.67 31.21 23.05
N PRO A 368 23.53 31.00 23.74
CA PRO A 368 22.28 30.69 23.08
C PRO A 368 21.80 31.83 22.17
N ILE A 369 21.36 31.48 20.96
CA ILE A 369 20.65 32.38 20.05
C ILE A 369 19.17 32.39 20.48
N PRO A 370 18.64 33.51 21.03
CA PRO A 370 17.26 33.53 21.51
C PRO A 370 16.27 33.21 20.39
N GLY A 371 15.29 32.35 20.69
CA GLY A 371 14.25 31.97 19.73
C GLY A 371 14.67 30.92 18.69
N LEU A 372 15.92 30.44 18.68
CA LEU A 372 16.39 29.40 17.77
C LEU A 372 16.72 28.09 18.50
N PHE A 373 16.10 27.00 18.04
CA PHE A 373 16.27 25.65 18.58
C PHE A 373 16.57 24.66 17.45
N ALA A 374 17.14 23.50 17.76
CA ALA A 374 17.40 22.48 16.76
C ALA A 374 17.29 21.05 17.34
N ALA A 375 16.92 20.08 16.51
CA ALA A 375 16.76 18.69 16.93
C ALA A 375 17.00 17.67 15.80
N GLY A 376 17.44 16.46 16.19
CA GLY A 376 17.75 15.36 15.27
C GLY A 376 19.07 15.59 14.52
N GLU A 377 19.26 14.93 13.38
CA GLU A 377 20.54 14.90 12.62
C GLU A 377 21.02 16.28 12.11
N THR A 378 20.25 17.36 12.28
CA THR A 378 20.76 18.71 12.01
C THR A 378 21.67 19.24 13.12
N THR A 379 21.72 18.58 14.28
CA THR A 379 22.52 18.97 15.44
C THR A 379 23.82 18.17 15.53
N GLY A 380 24.84 18.76 16.16
CA GLY A 380 26.11 18.11 16.46
C GLY A 380 26.30 17.85 17.96
N GLY A 381 27.29 17.02 18.33
CA GLY A 381 27.72 16.82 19.71
C GLY A 381 27.00 15.71 20.49
N VAL A 382 25.86 15.20 20.00
CA VAL A 382 25.13 14.09 20.65
C VAL A 382 25.86 12.75 20.48
N HIS A 383 26.36 12.48 19.27
CA HIS A 383 26.93 11.17 18.90
C HIS A 383 28.45 11.17 18.75
N GLY A 384 29.09 12.34 18.80
CA GLY A 384 30.53 12.51 18.60
C GLY A 384 31.02 11.87 17.31
N HIS A 385 32.12 11.12 17.36
CA HIS A 385 32.76 10.60 16.15
C HIS A 385 32.11 9.36 15.55
N ASN A 386 31.21 8.67 16.28
CA ASN A 386 30.53 7.49 15.76
C ASN A 386 29.22 7.19 16.51
N ARG A 387 28.12 7.14 15.76
CA ARG A 387 26.79 6.84 16.30
C ARG A 387 26.54 5.34 16.44
N LEU A 388 25.97 4.90 17.57
CA LEU A 388 25.46 3.54 17.72
C LEU A 388 24.12 3.31 17.00
N GLY A 389 23.91 2.08 16.51
CA GLY A 389 22.65 1.67 15.88
C GLY A 389 21.45 1.91 16.80
N GLY A 390 20.34 2.41 16.25
CA GLY A 390 19.13 2.72 17.04
C GLY A 390 19.14 4.06 17.80
N ASN A 391 20.30 4.68 18.07
CA ASN A 391 20.35 5.96 18.78
C ASN A 391 19.80 7.16 17.95
N SER A 392 19.78 7.09 16.62
CA SER A 392 19.32 8.22 15.78
C SER A 392 17.82 8.51 15.91
N LEU A 393 16.98 7.46 15.88
CA LEU A 393 15.53 7.63 16.05
C LEU A 393 15.20 8.11 17.47
N LEU A 394 15.96 7.63 18.45
CA LEU A 394 15.83 8.07 19.83
C LEU A 394 16.18 9.56 19.97
N ASP A 395 17.29 9.99 19.38
CA ASP A 395 17.72 11.40 19.34
C ASP A 395 16.63 12.30 18.77
N CYS A 396 16.07 11.96 17.60
CA CYS A 396 14.96 12.72 17.00
C CYS A 396 13.78 12.92 17.97
N VAL A 397 13.44 11.89 18.75
CA VAL A 397 12.31 11.97 19.68
C VAL A 397 12.69 12.76 20.94
N VAL A 398 13.83 12.46 21.56
CA VAL A 398 14.28 13.12 22.80
C VAL A 398 14.48 14.62 22.56
N PHE A 399 15.34 14.97 21.61
CA PHE A 399 15.67 16.36 21.34
C PHE A 399 14.55 17.08 20.60
N GLY A 400 13.75 16.38 19.78
CA GLY A 400 12.56 16.96 19.15
C GLY A 400 11.50 17.40 20.17
N ARG A 401 11.20 16.54 21.15
CA ARG A 401 10.27 16.88 22.24
C ARG A 401 10.84 17.98 23.14
N ARG A 402 12.15 18.00 23.37
CA ARG A 402 12.79 19.02 24.20
C ARG A 402 12.79 20.39 23.51
N ALA A 403 13.23 20.46 22.26
CA ALA A 403 13.19 21.67 21.45
C ALA A 403 11.76 22.23 21.33
N GLY A 404 10.76 21.38 21.09
CA GLY A 404 9.36 21.81 21.02
C GLY A 404 8.84 22.40 22.34
N ARG A 405 9.20 21.81 23.49
CA ARG A 405 8.84 22.35 24.82
C ARG A 405 9.56 23.66 25.13
N ALA A 406 10.84 23.77 24.76
CA ALA A 406 11.61 24.98 24.97
C ALA A 406 11.08 26.13 24.12
N ALA A 407 10.82 25.88 22.83
CA ALA A 407 10.21 26.85 21.92
C ALA A 407 8.84 27.34 22.42
N ALA A 408 8.01 26.45 22.96
CA ALA A 408 6.69 26.81 23.50
C ALA A 408 6.76 27.75 24.73
N LYS A 409 7.84 27.70 25.53
CA LYS A 409 8.03 28.58 26.69
C LYS A 409 8.40 30.01 26.31
N VAL A 410 8.98 30.22 25.13
CA VAL A 410 9.50 31.53 24.68
C VAL A 410 8.42 32.43 24.10
N LEU A 411 7.24 31.91 23.76
CA LEU A 411 6.11 32.70 23.24
C LEU A 411 5.53 33.65 24.33
N PRO A 412 5.73 34.98 24.26
CA PRO A 412 5.19 35.91 25.25
C PRO A 412 3.72 36.22 24.93
N GLY A 413 2.84 36.23 25.93
CA GLY A 413 1.49 36.81 25.81
C GLY A 413 0.33 35.86 25.48
N ARG A 414 0.58 34.55 25.35
CA ARG A 414 -0.49 33.55 25.55
C ARG A 414 -0.21 32.85 26.86
N ILE A 415 -1.08 33.04 27.86
CA ILE A 415 -1.26 32.01 28.88
C ILE A 415 -1.56 30.74 28.09
N LEU A 416 -0.61 29.80 28.03
CA LEU A 416 -0.95 28.44 27.68
C LEU A 416 -1.91 28.02 28.80
N ASP A 417 -3.20 27.88 28.47
CA ASP A 417 -4.10 27.06 29.27
C ASP A 417 -3.37 25.77 29.66
N PRO A 418 -3.66 25.18 30.84
CA PRO A 418 -2.92 24.03 31.37
C PRO A 418 -2.64 22.99 30.27
N PRO A 419 -1.47 22.31 30.32
CA PRO A 419 -0.96 21.50 29.22
C PRO A 419 -2.09 20.67 28.64
N VAL A 420 -2.45 20.97 27.39
CA VAL A 420 -3.56 20.31 26.72
C VAL A 420 -3.32 18.81 26.80
N SER A 421 -4.17 18.14 27.56
CA SER A 421 -4.09 16.70 27.68
C SER A 421 -4.44 16.11 26.32
N LEU A 422 -3.44 15.49 25.67
CA LEU A 422 -3.67 14.73 24.44
C LEU A 422 -4.71 13.62 24.67
N ALA A 423 -4.82 13.14 25.91
CA ALA A 423 -5.87 12.23 26.34
C ALA A 423 -7.27 12.90 26.34
N GLU A 424 -7.40 14.18 26.70
CA GLU A 424 -8.67 14.93 26.60
C GLU A 424 -9.07 15.22 25.17
N LEU A 425 -8.12 15.54 24.29
CA LEU A 425 -8.38 15.67 22.86
C LEU A 425 -8.83 14.34 22.24
N ALA A 426 -8.30 13.21 22.72
CA ALA A 426 -8.74 11.87 22.33
C ALA A 426 -10.10 11.47 22.94
N ARG A 427 -10.49 12.06 24.10
CA ARG A 427 -11.78 11.81 24.76
C ARG A 427 -12.92 12.65 24.17
N ASN A 428 -12.67 13.91 23.81
CA ASN A 428 -13.68 14.82 23.26
C ASN A 428 -14.08 14.52 21.80
N SER A 429 -13.45 13.54 21.15
CA SER A 429 -13.89 13.02 19.85
C SER A 429 -15.12 12.09 19.90
N CYS A 430 -15.73 11.89 21.07
CA CYS A 430 -16.85 10.98 21.29
C CYS A 430 -17.97 11.56 22.19
N ALA A 431 -18.49 12.75 21.91
CA ALA A 431 -19.80 13.16 22.44
C ALA A 431 -20.41 14.29 21.59
N GLY A 432 -21.55 14.02 20.95
CA GLY A 432 -22.51 15.08 20.60
C GLY A 432 -23.29 15.49 21.86
N PRO A 433 -23.93 16.68 21.88
CA PRO A 433 -24.55 17.19 23.08
C PRO A 433 -25.85 16.43 23.38
N ALA A 434 -26.03 16.01 24.62
CA ALA A 434 -27.33 15.66 25.18
C ALA A 434 -27.33 16.10 26.64
N ASP A 435 -28.08 17.18 26.86
CA ASP A 435 -28.88 17.63 28.00
C ASP A 435 -28.52 17.23 29.45
N GLU A 436 -28.61 18.27 30.28
CA GLU A 436 -28.45 18.35 31.72
C GLU A 436 -29.39 17.41 32.50
N GLU A 437 -28.86 16.75 33.54
CA GLU A 437 -29.56 16.61 34.83
C GLU A 437 -28.56 16.35 35.98
N LYS A 438 -28.89 16.89 37.17
CA LYS A 438 -28.06 17.10 38.37
C LYS A 438 -28.03 15.92 39.35
N GLU A 439 -26.97 15.93 40.18
CA GLU A 439 -26.79 15.37 41.55
C GLU A 439 -26.85 13.83 41.69
N GLU A 440 -26.03 13.14 42.50
CA GLU A 440 -25.55 13.44 43.84
C GLU A 440 -24.29 12.60 44.20
N LEU A 441 -23.50 13.11 45.15
CA LEU A 441 -22.24 12.60 45.68
C LEU A 441 -22.40 11.27 46.43
N LEU A 442 -21.48 10.28 46.27
CA LEU A 442 -21.15 9.27 47.30
C LEU A 442 -19.81 8.55 47.00
N SER A 443 -19.13 8.20 48.08
CA SER A 443 -17.71 7.86 48.34
C SER A 443 -17.01 6.75 47.51
N PRO A 444 -15.66 6.67 47.53
CA PRO A 444 -14.89 5.80 46.63
C PRO A 444 -14.82 4.35 47.13
N PRO A 445 -14.85 3.34 46.24
CA PRO A 445 -14.35 2.00 46.57
C PRO A 445 -12.97 1.73 45.97
N THR A 446 -12.18 1.06 46.79
CA THR A 446 -10.86 0.43 46.62
C THR A 446 -10.79 -0.51 45.40
N PRO A 447 -9.57 -0.84 44.91
CA PRO A 447 -9.34 -1.35 43.56
C PRO A 447 -9.64 -2.84 43.44
N LEU A 448 -10.40 -3.23 42.41
CA LEU A 448 -10.35 -4.60 41.91
C LEU A 448 -10.67 -4.68 40.41
N HIS A 449 -9.82 -5.45 39.74
CA HIS A 449 -9.88 -6.02 38.39
C HIS A 449 -9.55 -5.14 37.18
N ALA A 450 -8.27 -5.23 36.81
CA ALA A 450 -7.78 -5.20 35.43
C ALA A 450 -8.57 -6.19 34.55
N ARG A 451 -9.61 -5.69 33.91
CA ARG A 451 -10.12 -6.11 32.60
C ARG A 451 -10.98 -4.95 32.10
N ASP A 452 -10.80 -4.61 30.83
CA ASP A 452 -11.57 -3.62 30.08
C ASP A 452 -11.04 -2.18 30.08
N ALA A 453 -9.87 -2.01 29.46
CA ALA A 453 -9.59 -0.85 28.60
C ALA A 453 -8.60 -1.27 27.51
N ALA A 454 -9.01 -2.24 26.69
CA ALA A 454 -8.31 -2.61 25.47
C ALA A 454 -8.63 -1.57 24.38
N PHE A 455 -7.63 -0.76 24.00
CA PHE A 455 -7.67 -0.05 22.73
C PHE A 455 -7.74 -1.11 21.61
N GLY A 456 -8.78 -1.01 20.78
CA GLY A 456 -9.15 -2.06 19.85
C GLY A 456 -8.20 -2.18 18.67
N MET A 457 -7.84 -3.42 18.31
CA MET A 457 -7.15 -3.82 17.07
C MET A 457 -7.73 -3.22 15.76
N GLU A 458 -8.90 -2.58 15.81
CA GLU A 458 -9.62 -2.07 14.65
C GLU A 458 -9.01 -0.78 14.06
N GLU A 459 -8.31 0.03 14.87
CA GLU A 459 -7.69 1.29 14.42
C GLU A 459 -6.21 1.13 13.99
N VAL A 460 -5.45 0.25 14.64
CA VAL A 460 -4.14 -0.23 14.12
C VAL A 460 -4.32 -0.95 12.78
N SER A 461 -5.44 -1.66 12.60
CA SER A 461 -5.85 -2.23 11.31
C SER A 461 -6.11 -1.12 10.27
N ARG A 462 -6.75 0.00 10.64
CA ARG A 462 -6.97 1.14 9.70
C ARG A 462 -5.67 1.74 9.18
N LEU A 463 -4.60 1.82 9.99
CA LEU A 463 -3.29 2.31 9.57
C LEU A 463 -2.56 1.35 8.63
N ARG A 464 -2.56 0.06 8.99
CA ARG A 464 -2.00 -1.00 8.14
C ARG A 464 -2.75 -1.11 6.81
N ASN A 465 -4.06 -0.88 6.84
CA ASN A 465 -4.93 -0.81 5.67
C ASN A 465 -4.74 0.49 4.89
N PHE A 466 -4.36 1.61 5.51
CA PHE A 466 -4.06 2.87 4.83
C PHE A 466 -2.76 2.76 4.03
N LEU A 467 -1.68 2.25 4.62
CA LEU A 467 -0.40 2.13 3.93
C LEU A 467 -0.41 1.02 2.85
N ALA A 468 -1.25 -0.01 3.02
CA ALA A 468 -1.52 -1.00 1.97
C ALA A 468 -2.46 -0.47 0.87
N ALA A 469 -3.26 0.57 1.14
CA ALA A 469 -4.19 1.20 0.21
C ALA A 469 -3.70 2.56 -0.33
N HIS A 470 -2.48 2.96 0.02
CA HIS A 470 -1.89 4.20 -0.46
C HIS A 470 -1.45 4.01 -1.91
N PRO A 471 -1.81 4.93 -2.80
CA PRO A 471 -1.75 4.66 -4.23
C PRO A 471 -0.35 4.66 -4.87
N GLY A 472 0.69 5.18 -4.21
CA GLY A 472 2.08 4.93 -4.61
C GLY A 472 2.62 3.56 -4.13
N GLY A 473 1.84 2.81 -3.35
CA GLY A 473 2.32 1.70 -2.54
C GLY A 473 3.14 2.19 -1.34
N GLU A 474 3.35 1.30 -0.37
CA GLU A 474 4.14 1.58 0.84
C GLU A 474 5.52 2.16 0.52
N LEU A 475 6.13 1.71 -0.59
CA LEU A 475 7.45 2.13 -1.06
C LEU A 475 7.53 3.62 -1.43
N VAL A 476 6.56 4.15 -2.19
CA VAL A 476 6.60 5.54 -2.67
C VAL A 476 6.36 6.53 -1.53
N ILE A 477 5.53 6.16 -0.54
CA ILE A 477 5.40 6.99 0.67
C ILE A 477 6.70 7.00 1.47
N ALA A 478 7.32 5.82 1.61
CA ALA A 478 8.56 5.64 2.35
C ALA A 478 9.75 6.37 1.69
N SER A 479 9.80 6.39 0.35
CA SER A 479 10.93 6.94 -0.40
C SER A 479 10.80 8.43 -0.70
N LEU A 480 9.58 8.97 -0.84
CA LEU A 480 9.37 10.36 -1.25
C LEU A 480 8.97 11.32 -0.12
N ALA A 481 8.52 10.81 1.03
CA ALA A 481 8.37 11.56 2.29
C ALA A 481 7.89 13.03 2.15
N GLY A 482 6.79 13.26 1.42
CA GLY A 482 6.18 14.59 1.27
C GLY A 482 6.63 15.42 0.05
N GLN A 483 7.40 14.84 -0.87
CA GLN A 483 7.70 15.43 -2.18
C GLN A 483 6.64 15.11 -3.24
N ASP A 484 6.64 15.87 -4.35
CA ASP A 484 5.77 15.64 -5.50
C ASP A 484 6.11 14.31 -6.20
N ALA A 485 5.30 13.29 -5.89
CA ALA A 485 5.42 11.95 -6.43
C ALA A 485 4.85 11.80 -7.85
N THR A 486 4.34 12.87 -8.47
CA THR A 486 3.51 12.79 -9.67
C THR A 486 4.14 11.98 -10.79
N ARG A 487 5.47 12.08 -11.01
CA ARG A 487 6.16 11.34 -12.09
C ARG A 487 6.31 9.84 -11.81
N GLU A 488 6.76 9.43 -10.61
CA GLU A 488 6.82 8.01 -10.22
C GLU A 488 5.44 7.36 -10.12
N PHE A 489 4.43 8.17 -9.81
CA PHE A 489 3.04 7.76 -9.73
C PHE A 489 2.39 7.65 -11.11
N GLN A 490 2.74 8.54 -12.05
CA GLN A 490 2.36 8.45 -13.47
C GLN A 490 3.04 7.26 -14.14
N ASP A 491 4.31 6.97 -13.89
CA ASP A 491 4.99 5.85 -14.57
C ASP A 491 4.51 4.46 -14.09
N LYS A 492 4.02 4.34 -12.84
CA LYS A 492 3.57 3.06 -12.25
C LYS A 492 2.05 2.87 -12.25
N TYR A 493 1.28 3.95 -12.15
CA TYR A 493 -0.18 3.95 -12.05
C TYR A 493 -0.85 4.90 -13.04
N ALA A 494 -0.11 5.31 -14.08
CA ALA A 494 -0.58 5.87 -15.33
C ALA A 494 -2.08 5.66 -15.49
N PRO A 495 -2.89 6.72 -15.36
CA PRO A 495 -4.27 6.69 -15.80
C PRO A 495 -4.37 6.07 -17.18
N GLU A 496 -3.34 6.15 -18.03
CA GLU A 496 -3.26 5.52 -19.35
C GLU A 496 -3.60 4.01 -19.41
N CYS A 497 -3.53 3.24 -18.32
CA CYS A 497 -3.85 1.80 -18.32
C CYS A 497 -5.32 1.47 -17.97
N ILE A 498 -6.02 2.29 -17.18
CA ILE A 498 -7.46 2.09 -16.83
C ILE A 498 -8.32 3.21 -17.42
N VAL A 499 -7.90 4.46 -17.27
CA VAL A 499 -8.52 5.65 -17.88
C VAL A 499 -8.08 5.80 -19.34
N GLY A 500 -6.84 5.45 -19.70
CA GLY A 500 -6.37 5.52 -21.08
C GLY A 500 -7.00 4.50 -22.00
N TYR A 501 -7.65 3.47 -21.50
CA TYR A 501 -8.57 2.69 -22.32
C TYR A 501 -9.88 3.44 -22.54
N VAL A 502 -10.41 4.14 -21.54
CA VAL A 502 -11.64 4.94 -21.67
C VAL A 502 -11.43 6.24 -22.48
N SER A 503 -10.29 6.91 -22.33
CA SER A 503 -9.93 8.13 -23.07
C SER A 503 -9.32 7.85 -24.45
N ARG A 504 -8.74 6.66 -24.70
CA ARG A 504 -8.44 6.19 -26.08
C ARG A 504 -9.68 5.68 -26.82
N LEU A 505 -10.83 5.55 -26.15
CA LEU A 505 -12.13 5.25 -26.75
C LEU A 505 -12.99 6.51 -26.96
N GLU A 506 -12.58 7.66 -26.39
CA GLU A 506 -13.17 8.98 -26.69
C GLU A 506 -13.14 9.32 -28.19
N PRO A 507 -12.10 8.95 -28.97
CA PRO A 507 -12.09 9.08 -30.43
C PRO A 507 -12.97 8.06 -31.17
N LEU A 508 -13.39 6.97 -30.52
CA LEU A 508 -14.28 5.95 -31.10
C LEU A 508 -15.77 6.28 -30.86
N VAL A 509 -16.05 7.20 -29.94
CA VAL A 509 -17.33 7.89 -29.83
C VAL A 509 -17.21 9.18 -30.61
N ASP A 510 -17.41 9.10 -31.92
CA ASP A 510 -17.46 10.29 -32.75
C ASP A 510 -18.56 11.23 -32.23
N HIS A 511 -18.13 12.34 -31.61
CA HIS A 511 -19.01 13.39 -31.11
C HIS A 511 -19.87 14.01 -32.23
N ALA A 512 -19.53 13.79 -33.51
CA ALA A 512 -20.38 14.19 -34.63
C ALA A 512 -21.61 13.28 -34.80
N THR A 513 -21.55 11.99 -34.43
CA THR A 513 -22.69 11.05 -34.59
C THR A 513 -23.81 11.29 -33.55
N ILE A 514 -23.50 11.92 -32.41
CA ILE A 514 -24.49 12.27 -31.37
C ILE A 514 -25.30 13.52 -31.75
N ARG A 515 -24.78 14.37 -32.66
CA ARG A 515 -25.50 15.56 -33.15
C ARG A 515 -26.60 15.23 -34.17
N GLU A 516 -26.55 14.07 -34.82
CA GLU A 516 -27.66 13.57 -35.63
C GLU A 516 -28.62 12.76 -34.74
N GLY A 517 -29.56 13.47 -34.12
CA GLY A 517 -30.48 12.93 -33.11
C GLY A 517 -31.41 11.83 -33.63
N GLY A 518 -31.04 10.56 -33.41
CA GLY A 518 -31.91 9.41 -33.63
C GLY A 518 -31.59 8.23 -32.72
N LEU A 519 -32.58 7.38 -32.43
CA LEU A 519 -32.47 6.22 -31.51
C LEU A 519 -31.32 5.26 -31.86
N LYS A 520 -30.93 5.20 -33.14
CA LYS A 520 -29.81 4.39 -33.63
C LYS A 520 -28.44 4.91 -33.20
N SER A 521 -28.24 6.23 -33.06
CA SER A 521 -26.96 6.79 -32.56
C SER A 521 -26.83 6.59 -31.06
N LEU A 522 -27.94 6.70 -30.32
CA LEU A 522 -28.03 6.40 -28.89
C LEU A 522 -27.75 4.93 -28.59
N PHE A 523 -28.28 4.02 -29.41
CA PHE A 523 -27.99 2.59 -29.34
C PHE A 523 -26.51 2.28 -29.62
N ARG A 524 -25.92 2.85 -30.68
CA ARG A 524 -24.51 2.65 -31.01
C ARG A 524 -23.57 3.18 -29.92
N GLY A 525 -23.87 4.35 -29.36
CA GLY A 525 -23.12 4.93 -28.24
C GLY A 525 -23.18 4.06 -26.98
N ALA A 526 -24.36 3.55 -26.64
CA ALA A 526 -24.54 2.65 -25.50
C ALA A 526 -23.77 1.32 -25.68
N VAL A 527 -23.83 0.72 -26.88
CA VAL A 527 -23.11 -0.53 -27.20
C VAL A 527 -21.59 -0.34 -27.15
N ALA A 528 -21.07 0.74 -27.74
CA ALA A 528 -19.64 1.06 -27.74
C ALA A 528 -19.11 1.30 -26.31
N TYR A 529 -19.86 2.05 -25.50
CA TYR A 529 -19.52 2.30 -24.09
C TYR A 529 -19.56 1.01 -23.25
N LEU A 530 -20.48 0.09 -23.52
CA LEU A 530 -20.58 -1.17 -22.79
C LEU A 530 -19.44 -2.14 -23.16
N LEU A 531 -19.07 -2.22 -24.45
CA LEU A 531 -17.92 -3.01 -24.91
C LEU A 531 -16.60 -2.47 -24.33
N ALA A 532 -16.47 -1.14 -24.22
CA ALA A 532 -15.36 -0.48 -23.54
C ALA A 532 -15.21 -0.97 -22.08
N VAL A 533 -16.32 -1.07 -21.35
CA VAL A 533 -16.36 -1.56 -19.97
C VAL A 533 -15.98 -3.05 -19.91
N VAL A 534 -16.44 -3.88 -20.85
CA VAL A 534 -16.07 -5.31 -20.93
C VAL A 534 -14.57 -5.48 -21.15
N PHE A 535 -13.96 -4.71 -22.06
CA PHE A 535 -12.51 -4.76 -22.29
C PHE A 535 -11.70 -4.25 -21.10
N ALA A 536 -12.15 -3.18 -20.44
CA ALA A 536 -11.51 -2.67 -19.22
C ALA A 536 -11.57 -3.69 -18.07
N VAL A 537 -12.71 -4.35 -17.87
CA VAL A 537 -12.88 -5.41 -16.87
C VAL A 537 -12.06 -6.65 -17.24
N GLY A 538 -12.00 -7.02 -18.53
CA GLY A 538 -11.16 -8.11 -19.03
C GLY A 538 -9.66 -7.87 -18.83
N GLY A 539 -9.19 -6.65 -19.05
CA GLY A 539 -7.80 -6.26 -18.78
C GLY A 539 -7.41 -6.38 -17.31
N VAL A 540 -8.33 -6.01 -16.40
CA VAL A 540 -8.14 -6.19 -14.94
C VAL A 540 -8.09 -7.67 -14.55
N LEU A 541 -8.85 -8.53 -15.23
CA LEU A 541 -8.84 -9.99 -14.99
C LEU A 541 -7.55 -10.66 -15.47
N TRP A 542 -6.95 -10.20 -16.57
CA TRP A 542 -5.75 -10.81 -17.15
C TRP A 542 -4.44 -10.31 -16.53
N ALA A 543 -4.42 -9.07 -16.01
CA ALA A 543 -3.27 -8.51 -15.30
C ALA A 543 -3.04 -9.16 -13.91
N ALA A 544 -4.02 -9.89 -13.37
CA ALA A 544 -3.90 -10.64 -12.12
C ALA A 544 -3.31 -12.04 -12.37
N SER A 545 -2.04 -12.12 -12.76
CA SER A 545 -1.36 -13.34 -13.22
C SER A 545 -1.01 -14.40 -12.16
N ASP A 546 -1.71 -14.46 -11.02
CA ASP A 546 -1.51 -15.50 -10.00
C ASP A 546 -2.79 -16.32 -9.79
N LEU A 547 -2.88 -17.45 -10.48
CA LEU A 547 -3.81 -18.55 -10.20
C LEU A 547 -3.30 -19.37 -8.99
N LYS A 548 -3.24 -18.74 -7.82
CA LYS A 548 -3.16 -19.47 -6.53
C LYS A 548 -4.56 -19.52 -5.91
N VAL A 549 -4.95 -20.69 -5.40
CA VAL A 549 -6.23 -20.90 -4.70
C VAL A 549 -6.26 -19.96 -3.49
N ALA A 550 -7.04 -18.89 -3.63
CA ALA A 550 -7.07 -17.75 -2.72
C ALA A 550 -8.13 -17.91 -1.62
N LYS A 551 -8.01 -17.10 -0.57
CA LYS A 551 -8.94 -17.02 0.57
C LYS A 551 -10.39 -16.81 0.09
N ASP A 552 -11.37 -17.30 0.86
CA ASP A 552 -12.83 -17.25 0.56
C ASP A 552 -13.36 -15.90 0.01
N SER A 553 -12.74 -14.76 0.38
CA SER A 553 -13.12 -13.41 -0.09
C SER A 553 -12.82 -13.15 -1.57
N ASP A 554 -11.73 -13.71 -2.08
CA ASP A 554 -11.23 -13.41 -3.43
C ASP A 554 -12.04 -14.21 -4.47
N ALA A 555 -12.51 -15.40 -4.11
CA ALA A 555 -13.43 -16.20 -4.90
C ALA A 555 -14.81 -15.52 -5.08
N ILE A 556 -15.31 -14.81 -4.07
CA ILE A 556 -16.59 -14.07 -4.14
C ILE A 556 -16.47 -12.89 -5.12
N ASN A 557 -15.38 -12.13 -5.05
CA ASN A 557 -15.17 -10.99 -5.95
C ASN A 557 -14.99 -11.46 -7.41
N ARG A 558 -14.23 -12.54 -7.64
CA ARG A 558 -14.03 -13.13 -8.98
C ARG A 558 -15.34 -13.64 -9.59
N SER A 559 -16.17 -14.35 -8.82
CA SER A 559 -17.49 -14.81 -9.28
C SER A 559 -18.43 -13.64 -9.58
N ALA A 560 -18.40 -12.56 -8.79
CA ALA A 560 -19.21 -11.37 -9.02
C ALA A 560 -18.86 -10.67 -10.36
N MET A 561 -17.56 -10.46 -10.63
CA MET A 561 -17.11 -9.77 -11.85
C MET A 561 -17.48 -10.53 -13.13
N LEU A 562 -17.41 -11.86 -13.08
CA LEU A 562 -17.85 -12.71 -14.18
C LEU A 562 -19.37 -12.62 -14.42
N LEU A 563 -20.17 -12.61 -13.35
CA LEU A 563 -21.62 -12.44 -13.45
C LEU A 563 -21.99 -11.06 -14.04
N VAL A 564 -21.21 -10.01 -13.75
CA VAL A 564 -21.40 -8.69 -14.38
C VAL A 564 -21.15 -8.73 -15.89
N ALA A 565 -20.11 -9.43 -16.36
CA ALA A 565 -19.86 -9.60 -17.79
C ALA A 565 -21.03 -10.33 -18.49
N PHE A 566 -21.59 -11.36 -17.84
CA PHE A 566 -22.79 -12.03 -18.34
C PHE A 566 -24.00 -11.10 -18.40
N LEU A 567 -24.26 -10.32 -17.35
CA LEU A 567 -25.37 -9.35 -17.32
C LEU A 567 -25.27 -8.32 -18.44
N VAL A 568 -24.05 -7.85 -18.72
CA VAL A 568 -23.75 -6.93 -19.83
C VAL A 568 -24.11 -7.56 -21.18
N MET A 569 -23.65 -8.77 -21.47
CA MET A 569 -24.00 -9.47 -22.71
C MET A 569 -25.51 -9.73 -22.82
N HIS A 570 -26.14 -10.10 -21.71
CA HIS A 570 -27.57 -10.35 -21.65
C HIS A 570 -28.40 -9.08 -21.91
N ALA A 571 -28.00 -7.94 -21.34
CA ALA A 571 -28.65 -6.65 -21.58
C ALA A 571 -28.55 -6.22 -23.06
N LEU A 572 -27.40 -6.43 -23.70
CA LEU A 572 -27.21 -6.15 -25.13
C LEU A 572 -28.15 -7.02 -25.98
N GLY A 573 -28.27 -8.30 -25.66
CA GLY A 573 -29.19 -9.21 -26.35
C GLY A 573 -30.65 -8.77 -26.25
N ASN A 574 -31.07 -8.21 -25.11
CA ASN A 574 -32.45 -7.73 -24.94
C ASN A 574 -32.78 -6.54 -25.84
N LEU A 575 -31.80 -5.71 -26.21
CA LEU A 575 -32.07 -4.59 -27.10
C LEU A 575 -32.38 -5.02 -28.55
N TYR A 576 -32.05 -6.26 -28.95
CA TYR A 576 -32.48 -6.80 -30.25
C TYR A 576 -34.00 -6.88 -30.36
N THR A 577 -34.75 -6.87 -29.24
CA THR A 577 -36.22 -6.82 -29.25
C THR A 577 -36.74 -5.61 -29.99
N PHE A 578 -36.04 -4.48 -29.95
CA PHE A 578 -36.46 -3.27 -30.66
C PHE A 578 -36.17 -3.30 -32.17
N LEU A 579 -35.40 -4.27 -32.66
CA LEU A 579 -35.15 -4.46 -34.09
C LEU A 579 -36.27 -5.25 -34.76
N GLY A 580 -36.88 -6.18 -34.02
CA GLY A 580 -38.05 -6.92 -34.46
C GLY A 580 -38.01 -8.40 -34.07
N PRO A 581 -39.09 -9.15 -34.39
CA PRO A 581 -39.22 -10.55 -34.02
C PRO A 581 -38.17 -11.45 -34.67
N ALA A 582 -37.77 -11.17 -35.92
CA ALA A 582 -36.73 -11.93 -36.60
C ALA A 582 -35.37 -11.81 -35.90
N ASP A 583 -35.00 -10.61 -35.46
CA ASP A 583 -33.71 -10.32 -34.83
C ASP A 583 -33.57 -10.98 -33.44
N VAL A 584 -34.61 -10.95 -32.60
CA VAL A 584 -34.59 -11.64 -31.29
C VAL A 584 -34.62 -13.15 -31.43
N ASN A 585 -35.50 -13.68 -32.28
CA ASN A 585 -35.66 -15.12 -32.41
C ASN A 585 -34.41 -15.75 -33.06
N SER A 586 -33.74 -15.04 -33.96
CA SER A 586 -32.48 -15.46 -34.57
C SER A 586 -31.27 -15.35 -33.64
N LEU A 587 -31.18 -14.31 -32.82
CA LEU A 587 -30.16 -14.24 -31.77
C LEU A 587 -30.31 -15.40 -30.77
N GLY A 588 -31.54 -15.74 -30.39
CA GLY A 588 -31.84 -16.90 -29.56
C GLY A 588 -31.40 -18.22 -30.20
N TYR A 589 -31.64 -18.39 -31.50
CA TYR A 589 -31.20 -19.55 -32.27
C TYR A 589 -29.67 -19.63 -32.42
N PHE A 590 -29.00 -18.50 -32.67
CA PHE A 590 -27.54 -18.40 -32.75
C PHE A 590 -26.87 -18.81 -31.44
N ASN A 591 -27.39 -18.34 -30.29
CA ASN A 591 -26.88 -18.73 -28.97
C ASN A 591 -27.01 -20.25 -28.70
N GLN A 592 -28.03 -20.91 -29.27
CA GLN A 592 -28.16 -22.37 -29.21
C GLN A 592 -27.16 -23.08 -30.15
N ARG A 593 -26.80 -22.48 -31.29
CA ARG A 593 -25.90 -23.07 -32.30
C ARG A 593 -24.41 -22.93 -31.99
N LEU A 594 -23.99 -21.84 -31.34
CA LEU A 594 -22.62 -21.66 -30.82
C LEU A 594 -22.18 -22.76 -29.82
N ALA A 595 -23.13 -23.52 -29.29
CA ALA A 595 -22.88 -24.63 -28.36
C ALA A 595 -22.34 -25.93 -29.01
N LEU A 596 -21.87 -25.89 -30.28
CA LEU A 596 -21.18 -27.00 -30.97
C LEU A 596 -21.86 -28.38 -30.82
N GLY A 597 -23.19 -28.43 -30.90
CA GLY A 597 -23.95 -29.69 -30.90
C GLY A 597 -24.10 -30.41 -29.54
N SER A 598 -23.68 -29.82 -28.42
CA SER A 598 -23.97 -30.37 -27.09
C SER A 598 -25.42 -30.05 -26.68
N PRO A 599 -26.17 -30.96 -26.02
CA PRO A 599 -27.50 -30.69 -25.49
C PRO A 599 -27.36 -29.81 -24.23
N ILE A 600 -26.93 -28.56 -24.43
CA ILE A 600 -26.57 -27.55 -23.43
C ILE A 600 -25.33 -28.04 -22.61
N HIS A 601 -24.40 -27.22 -22.11
CA HIS A 601 -24.33 -26.91 -20.67
C HIS A 601 -22.95 -26.41 -20.20
N LEU A 602 -21.93 -26.12 -21.03
CA LEU A 602 -20.67 -25.65 -20.43
C LEU A 602 -20.80 -24.22 -19.88
N LEU A 603 -21.22 -23.26 -20.71
CA LEU A 603 -21.44 -21.87 -20.26
C LEU A 603 -22.63 -21.78 -19.29
N GLU A 604 -23.74 -22.47 -19.57
CA GLU A 604 -24.94 -22.44 -18.71
C GLU A 604 -24.72 -23.15 -17.37
N ALA A 605 -24.07 -24.33 -17.33
CA ALA A 605 -23.72 -24.96 -16.06
C ALA A 605 -22.63 -24.19 -15.34
N TYR A 606 -21.68 -23.57 -16.05
CA TYR A 606 -20.69 -22.70 -15.44
C TYR A 606 -21.32 -21.44 -14.84
N LEU A 607 -22.31 -20.83 -15.49
CA LEU A 607 -23.09 -19.71 -14.94
C LEU A 607 -23.93 -20.14 -13.75
N LEU A 608 -24.57 -21.31 -13.82
CA LEU A 608 -25.34 -21.88 -12.72
C LEU A 608 -24.44 -22.19 -11.52
N VAL A 609 -23.28 -22.82 -11.74
CA VAL A 609 -22.27 -23.07 -10.72
C VAL A 609 -21.72 -21.76 -10.17
N SER A 610 -21.44 -20.78 -11.02
CA SER A 610 -20.92 -19.46 -10.60
C SER A 610 -21.93 -18.69 -9.75
N LEU A 611 -23.21 -18.69 -10.15
CA LEU A 611 -24.30 -18.07 -9.41
C LEU A 611 -24.54 -18.79 -8.07
N THR A 612 -24.57 -20.12 -8.08
CA THR A 612 -24.74 -20.94 -6.88
C THR A 612 -23.58 -20.74 -5.92
N LEU A 613 -22.34 -20.78 -6.43
CA LEU A 613 -21.13 -20.55 -5.65
C LEU A 613 -21.13 -19.13 -5.06
N HIS A 614 -21.48 -18.12 -5.85
CA HIS A 614 -21.58 -16.74 -5.39
C HIS A 614 -22.61 -16.58 -4.26
N ALA A 615 -23.78 -17.19 -4.39
CA ALA A 615 -24.83 -17.19 -3.38
C ALA A 615 -24.40 -17.91 -2.09
N VAL A 616 -23.85 -19.12 -2.20
CA VAL A 616 -23.41 -19.94 -1.05
C VAL A 616 -22.26 -19.26 -0.31
N LEU A 617 -21.25 -18.76 -1.02
CA LEU A 617 -20.13 -18.05 -0.40
C LEU A 617 -20.57 -16.72 0.22
N GLY A 618 -21.51 -16.00 -0.42
CA GLY A 618 -22.12 -14.78 0.12
C GLY A 618 -22.87 -15.04 1.43
N LEU A 619 -23.73 -16.05 1.48
CA LEU A 619 -24.48 -16.48 2.67
C LEU A 619 -23.55 -16.96 3.80
N LYS A 620 -22.55 -17.79 3.47
CA LYS A 620 -21.54 -18.28 4.41
C LYS A 620 -20.74 -17.13 5.03
N THR A 621 -20.37 -16.14 4.21
CA THR A 621 -19.64 -14.94 4.66
C THR A 621 -20.53 -14.09 5.57
N ALA A 622 -21.79 -13.86 5.19
CA ALA A 622 -22.74 -13.12 6.02
C ALA A 622 -22.99 -13.79 7.38
N TRP A 623 -23.12 -15.11 7.40
CA TRP A 623 -23.32 -15.89 8.63
C TRP A 623 -22.11 -15.84 9.57
N ARG A 624 -20.89 -15.98 9.02
CA ARG A 624 -19.64 -15.83 9.80
C ARG A 624 -19.50 -14.42 10.38
N GLN A 625 -19.79 -13.38 9.60
CA GLN A 625 -19.65 -11.98 10.02
C GLN A 625 -20.70 -11.57 11.06
N ARG A 626 -21.90 -12.15 11.04
CA ARG A 626 -22.94 -11.92 12.07
C ARG A 626 -22.48 -12.31 13.48
N ARG A 627 -21.53 -13.24 13.62
CA ARG A 627 -20.97 -13.68 14.91
C ARG A 627 -19.82 -12.81 15.44
N SER A 628 -19.26 -11.90 14.65
CA SER A 628 -18.01 -11.17 14.99
C SER A 628 -18.05 -9.65 14.89
N TYR A 629 -19.14 -9.01 14.44
CA TYR A 629 -19.17 -7.55 14.20
C TYR A 629 -20.27 -6.79 14.93
N SER A 630 -20.02 -5.49 15.18
CA SER A 630 -20.99 -4.55 15.77
C SER A 630 -22.25 -4.35 14.90
N ARG A 631 -23.37 -3.97 15.56
CA ARG A 631 -24.75 -3.98 15.04
C ARG A 631 -24.92 -3.31 13.66
N GLY A 632 -24.18 -2.22 13.38
CA GLY A 632 -24.26 -1.47 12.11
C GLY A 632 -23.59 -2.13 10.90
N ARG A 633 -22.47 -2.85 11.09
CA ARG A 633 -21.78 -3.56 9.99
C ARG A 633 -22.49 -4.87 9.65
N ALA A 634 -23.10 -5.50 10.65
CA ALA A 634 -23.99 -6.66 10.48
C ALA A 634 -25.22 -6.34 9.62
N LEU A 635 -25.83 -5.15 9.76
CA LEU A 635 -26.98 -4.70 8.96
C LEU A 635 -26.65 -4.55 7.46
N LYS A 636 -25.52 -3.94 7.11
CA LYS A 636 -25.11 -3.78 5.70
C LYS A 636 -24.82 -5.13 5.02
N THR A 637 -24.12 -6.04 5.70
CA THR A 637 -23.85 -7.39 5.17
C THR A 637 -25.13 -8.23 5.08
N LEU A 638 -26.04 -8.10 6.04
CA LEU A 638 -27.35 -8.76 6.01
C LEU A 638 -28.19 -8.25 4.83
N ASN A 639 -28.19 -6.95 4.55
CA ASN A 639 -28.90 -6.36 3.41
C ASN A 639 -28.40 -6.91 2.07
N LEU A 640 -27.08 -7.11 1.91
CA LEU A 640 -26.51 -7.69 0.70
C LEU A 640 -26.87 -9.18 0.55
N ALA A 641 -26.87 -9.94 1.66
CA ALA A 641 -27.28 -11.34 1.66
C ALA A 641 -28.77 -11.53 1.36
N VAL A 642 -29.63 -10.69 1.94
CA VAL A 642 -31.09 -10.73 1.72
C VAL A 642 -31.43 -10.30 0.29
N SER A 643 -30.84 -9.22 -0.21
CA SER A 643 -31.04 -8.81 -1.61
C SER A 643 -30.50 -9.85 -2.60
N GLY A 644 -29.37 -10.50 -2.30
CA GLY A 644 -28.85 -11.61 -3.10
C GLY A 644 -29.79 -12.83 -3.13
N ALA A 645 -30.38 -13.21 -1.98
CA ALA A 645 -31.35 -14.31 -1.91
C ALA A 645 -32.65 -14.01 -2.67
N LEU A 646 -33.16 -12.78 -2.58
CA LEU A 646 -34.32 -12.33 -3.36
C LEU A 646 -34.02 -12.36 -4.87
N LEU A 647 -32.82 -11.97 -5.28
CA LEU A 647 -32.41 -12.05 -6.68
C LEU A 647 -32.23 -13.47 -7.18
N LEU A 648 -31.84 -14.42 -6.30
CA LEU A 648 -31.80 -15.84 -6.66
C LEU A 648 -33.20 -16.36 -7.02
N VAL A 649 -34.23 -15.95 -6.29
CA VAL A 649 -35.63 -16.26 -6.61
C VAL A 649 -36.01 -15.64 -7.95
N PHE A 650 -35.65 -14.37 -8.20
CA PHE A 650 -35.88 -13.72 -9.49
C PHE A 650 -35.22 -14.47 -10.65
N VAL A 651 -33.95 -14.87 -10.51
CA VAL A 651 -33.24 -15.63 -11.55
C VAL A 651 -33.88 -17.01 -11.76
N ALA A 652 -34.31 -17.69 -10.69
CA ALA A 652 -35.01 -18.96 -10.81
C ALA A 652 -36.34 -18.81 -11.57
N VAL A 653 -37.14 -17.80 -11.25
CA VAL A 653 -38.38 -17.47 -11.98
C VAL A 653 -38.08 -17.13 -13.44
N HIS A 654 -37.07 -16.30 -13.70
CA HIS A 654 -36.67 -15.91 -15.05
C HIS A 654 -36.23 -17.11 -15.90
N LEU A 655 -35.42 -18.02 -15.35
CA LEU A 655 -35.02 -19.26 -16.00
C LEU A 655 -36.23 -20.18 -16.23
N CYS A 656 -37.10 -20.36 -15.24
CA CYS A 656 -38.32 -21.15 -15.42
C CYS A 656 -39.21 -20.59 -16.53
N GLN A 657 -39.33 -19.27 -16.68
CA GLN A 657 -40.21 -18.67 -17.69
C GLN A 657 -39.59 -18.65 -19.10
N PHE A 658 -38.32 -18.26 -19.24
CA PHE A 658 -37.67 -18.10 -20.54
C PHE A 658 -36.92 -19.34 -21.04
N ARG A 659 -36.42 -20.19 -20.14
CA ARG A 659 -35.68 -21.42 -20.49
C ARG A 659 -36.58 -22.64 -20.48
N PHE A 660 -37.24 -22.91 -19.35
CA PHE A 660 -38.01 -24.14 -19.14
C PHE A 660 -39.52 -23.98 -19.41
N GLY A 661 -39.99 -22.76 -19.63
CA GLY A 661 -41.41 -22.49 -19.88
C GLY A 661 -41.87 -23.16 -21.17
N ASP A 662 -43.12 -23.63 -21.19
CA ASP A 662 -43.64 -24.38 -22.32
C ASP A 662 -43.73 -23.49 -23.57
N ALA A 663 -42.94 -23.83 -24.58
CA ALA A 663 -42.94 -23.13 -25.85
C ALA A 663 -44.20 -23.41 -26.68
N SER A 664 -45.07 -24.34 -26.25
CA SER A 664 -46.38 -24.62 -26.86
C SER A 664 -47.37 -23.46 -26.69
N GLU A 665 -47.16 -22.59 -25.71
CA GLU A 665 -48.08 -21.49 -25.38
C GLU A 665 -47.94 -20.25 -26.28
N VAL A 666 -46.98 -20.25 -27.21
CA VAL A 666 -46.76 -19.18 -28.20
C VAL A 666 -46.59 -19.80 -29.59
N SER A 667 -47.08 -19.12 -30.63
CA SER A 667 -46.97 -19.61 -32.01
C SER A 667 -45.49 -19.75 -32.44
N PRO A 668 -45.11 -20.81 -33.17
CA PRO A 668 -43.73 -21.00 -33.62
C PRO A 668 -43.33 -19.90 -34.60
N TYR A 669 -42.05 -19.51 -34.58
CA TYR A 669 -41.48 -18.54 -35.51
C TYR A 669 -40.48 -19.23 -36.44
N TYR A 670 -40.31 -18.72 -37.66
CA TYR A 670 -39.38 -19.28 -38.64
C TYR A 670 -38.37 -18.21 -39.05
N ILE A 671 -37.10 -18.60 -39.12
CA ILE A 671 -36.01 -17.74 -39.59
C ILE A 671 -35.18 -18.47 -40.64
N ARG A 672 -34.45 -17.75 -41.48
CA ARG A 672 -33.42 -18.32 -42.34
C ARG A 672 -32.05 -17.94 -41.78
N PRO A 673 -31.26 -18.90 -41.26
CA PRO A 673 -29.92 -18.59 -40.73
C PRO A 673 -28.95 -18.27 -41.89
N PRO A 674 -28.08 -17.26 -41.75
CA PRO A 674 -27.07 -16.95 -42.76
C PRO A 674 -26.03 -18.09 -42.87
N GLU A 675 -25.37 -18.21 -44.03
CA GLU A 675 -24.33 -19.21 -44.26
C GLU A 675 -23.10 -18.99 -43.34
N SER A 676 -22.64 -17.74 -43.24
CA SER A 676 -21.75 -17.31 -42.17
C SER A 676 -22.60 -17.05 -40.93
N LEU A 677 -22.36 -17.75 -39.82
CA LEU A 677 -23.13 -17.71 -38.55
C LEU A 677 -23.64 -16.32 -38.10
N VAL A 678 -22.97 -15.24 -38.54
CA VAL A 678 -23.41 -13.84 -38.44
C VAL A 678 -23.31 -13.19 -39.83
N ASP A 679 -24.35 -12.45 -40.21
CA ASP A 679 -24.35 -11.57 -41.38
C ASP A 679 -23.88 -10.16 -40.98
N PHE A 680 -22.65 -9.82 -41.37
CA PHE A 680 -22.04 -8.52 -41.11
C PHE A 680 -22.37 -7.46 -42.18
N SER A 681 -23.16 -7.79 -43.20
CA SER A 681 -23.52 -6.85 -44.28
C SER A 681 -24.45 -5.72 -43.81
N ARG A 682 -25.07 -5.86 -42.63
CA ARG A 682 -25.97 -4.88 -42.00
C ARG A 682 -25.45 -4.48 -40.60
N SER A 683 -25.79 -3.27 -40.16
CA SER A 683 -25.43 -2.73 -38.84
C SER A 683 -26.69 -2.39 -38.03
N PRO A 684 -26.96 -3.04 -36.88
CA PRO A 684 -26.15 -4.09 -36.26
C PRO A 684 -26.14 -5.42 -37.05
N PRO A 685 -25.13 -6.29 -36.85
CA PRO A 685 -25.05 -7.58 -37.52
C PRO A 685 -26.31 -8.42 -37.30
N ARG A 686 -26.75 -9.15 -38.33
CA ARG A 686 -27.95 -9.99 -38.26
C ARG A 686 -27.59 -11.45 -38.10
N PHE A 687 -28.44 -12.19 -37.40
CA PHE A 687 -28.34 -13.64 -37.23
C PHE A 687 -29.31 -14.40 -38.15
N TRP A 688 -29.85 -13.70 -39.15
CA TRP A 688 -30.82 -14.19 -40.12
C TRP A 688 -30.65 -13.46 -41.45
N THR A 689 -31.11 -14.07 -42.56
CA THR A 689 -31.08 -13.49 -43.90
C THR A 689 -32.44 -13.54 -44.59
N ASP A 690 -32.65 -12.63 -45.54
CA ASP A 690 -33.82 -12.60 -46.43
C ASP A 690 -33.67 -13.55 -47.63
N ASP A 691 -32.51 -14.19 -47.80
CA ASP A 691 -32.20 -15.04 -48.96
C ASP A 691 -33.20 -16.20 -49.10
N PRO A 692 -34.05 -16.21 -50.15
CA PRO A 692 -35.07 -17.24 -50.32
C PRO A 692 -34.49 -18.62 -50.66
N SER A 693 -33.22 -18.72 -51.05
CA SER A 693 -32.54 -20.00 -51.32
C SER A 693 -32.27 -20.81 -50.04
N ILE A 694 -32.26 -20.16 -48.88
CA ILE A 694 -32.01 -20.80 -47.59
C ILE A 694 -33.32 -21.33 -46.99
N GLN A 695 -33.31 -22.60 -46.58
CA GLN A 695 -34.47 -23.25 -45.95
C GLN A 695 -34.79 -22.63 -44.58
N PRO A 696 -36.07 -22.29 -44.31
CA PRO A 696 -36.46 -21.74 -43.02
C PRO A 696 -36.39 -22.80 -41.92
N VAL A 697 -35.86 -22.40 -40.76
CA VAL A 697 -35.74 -23.24 -39.57
C VAL A 697 -36.75 -22.77 -38.53
N ARG A 698 -37.45 -23.72 -37.91
CA ARG A 698 -38.34 -23.46 -36.78
C ARG A 698 -37.53 -23.06 -35.55
N VAL A 699 -37.89 -21.93 -34.96
CA VAL A 699 -37.26 -21.40 -33.74
C VAL A 699 -38.30 -21.04 -32.68
N ARG A 700 -37.84 -20.96 -31.43
CA ARG A 700 -38.68 -20.50 -30.31
C ARG A 700 -39.03 -19.04 -30.51
N ASN A 701 -40.32 -18.70 -30.41
CA ASN A 701 -40.79 -17.33 -30.53
C ASN A 701 -40.60 -16.56 -29.21
N LEU A 702 -39.34 -16.21 -28.94
CA LEU A 702 -38.92 -15.44 -27.77
C LEU A 702 -39.57 -14.05 -27.75
N TYR A 703 -39.80 -13.45 -28.92
CA TYR A 703 -40.48 -12.16 -29.03
C TYR A 703 -41.91 -12.21 -28.45
N ALA A 704 -42.75 -13.14 -28.91
CA ALA A 704 -44.11 -13.30 -28.37
C ALA A 704 -44.12 -13.71 -26.89
N LEU A 705 -43.15 -14.55 -26.49
CA LEU A 705 -42.99 -14.98 -25.11
C LEU A 705 -42.64 -13.83 -24.16
N GLN A 706 -41.75 -12.91 -24.56
CA GLN A 706 -41.43 -11.68 -23.81
C GLN A 706 -42.68 -10.82 -23.59
N TYR A 707 -43.48 -10.61 -24.64
CA TYR A 707 -44.73 -9.85 -24.53
C TYR A 707 -45.72 -10.48 -23.54
N LYS A 708 -45.91 -11.81 -23.62
CA LYS A 708 -46.77 -12.53 -22.70
C LYS A 708 -46.31 -12.38 -21.25
N ILE A 709 -45.04 -12.68 -20.99
CA ILE A 709 -44.46 -12.66 -19.63
C ILE A 709 -44.45 -11.24 -19.02
N PHE A 710 -44.11 -10.22 -19.81
CA PHE A 710 -44.04 -8.84 -19.29
C PHE A 710 -45.41 -8.17 -19.17
N SER A 711 -46.45 -8.72 -19.83
CA SER A 711 -47.81 -8.22 -19.72
C SER A 711 -48.49 -8.58 -18.39
N ASP A 712 -48.06 -9.66 -17.70
CA ASP A 712 -48.63 -10.11 -16.44
C ASP A 712 -47.68 -11.03 -15.64
N PRO A 713 -47.28 -10.70 -14.40
CA PRO A 713 -47.54 -9.46 -13.66
C PRO A 713 -46.72 -8.27 -14.19
N ARG A 714 -47.44 -7.19 -14.55
CA ARG A 714 -46.94 -6.01 -15.28
C ARG A 714 -45.64 -5.41 -14.72
N TRP A 715 -45.51 -5.32 -13.40
CA TRP A 715 -44.37 -4.62 -12.77
C TRP A 715 -43.29 -5.53 -12.23
N PHE A 716 -43.49 -6.85 -12.25
CA PHE A 716 -42.57 -7.80 -11.60
C PHE A 716 -41.13 -7.68 -12.13
N TYR A 717 -40.97 -7.65 -13.45
CA TYR A 717 -39.65 -7.54 -14.09
C TYR A 717 -39.01 -6.17 -13.90
N VAL A 718 -39.80 -5.09 -13.91
CA VAL A 718 -39.30 -3.73 -13.66
C VAL A 718 -38.80 -3.60 -12.22
N LEU A 719 -39.61 -4.03 -11.24
CA LEU A 719 -39.25 -3.97 -9.82
C LEU A 719 -38.06 -4.89 -9.49
N SER A 720 -38.02 -6.10 -10.07
CA SER A 720 -36.90 -7.02 -9.89
C SER A 720 -35.61 -6.49 -10.48
N THR A 721 -35.69 -5.79 -11.62
CA THR A 721 -34.51 -5.13 -12.23
C THR A 721 -34.03 -3.95 -11.39
N LEU A 722 -34.93 -3.14 -10.81
CA LEU A 722 -34.55 -2.08 -9.88
C LEU A 722 -33.84 -2.64 -8.63
N ALA A 723 -34.33 -3.78 -8.11
CA ALA A 723 -33.67 -4.49 -7.02
C ALA A 723 -32.28 -5.02 -7.43
N LEU A 724 -32.13 -5.54 -8.65
CA LEU A 724 -30.84 -5.96 -9.21
C LEU A 724 -29.85 -4.80 -9.29
N VAL A 725 -30.28 -3.64 -9.82
CA VAL A 725 -29.42 -2.44 -9.91
C VAL A 725 -29.01 -1.96 -8.53
N ALA A 726 -29.93 -1.92 -7.57
CA ALA A 726 -29.61 -1.56 -6.19
C ALA A 726 -28.58 -2.52 -5.58
N HIS A 727 -28.75 -3.83 -5.79
CA HIS A 727 -27.81 -4.85 -5.34
C HIS A 727 -26.43 -4.69 -5.98
N LEU A 728 -26.36 -4.44 -7.29
CA LEU A 728 -25.11 -4.20 -8.03
C LEU A 728 -24.40 -2.92 -7.54
N CYS A 729 -25.14 -1.83 -7.29
CA CYS A 729 -24.57 -0.59 -6.77
C CYS A 729 -24.00 -0.75 -5.35
N VAL A 730 -24.70 -1.48 -4.48
CA VAL A 730 -24.22 -1.78 -3.12
C VAL A 730 -23.03 -2.73 -3.16
N GLY A 731 -23.11 -3.78 -3.98
CA GLY A 731 -22.03 -4.74 -4.22
C GLY A 731 -20.78 -4.07 -4.79
N TRP A 732 -20.94 -3.15 -5.74
CA TRP A 732 -19.87 -2.37 -6.34
C TRP A 732 -19.17 -1.46 -5.34
N SER A 733 -19.93 -0.74 -4.52
CA SER A 733 -19.34 0.09 -3.46
C SER A 733 -18.51 -0.79 -2.49
N SER A 734 -18.96 -2.01 -2.21
CA SER A 734 -18.17 -2.99 -1.44
C SER A 734 -16.96 -3.54 -2.22
N ALA A 735 -17.05 -3.71 -3.54
CA ALA A 735 -15.97 -4.23 -4.38
C ALA A 735 -14.88 -3.18 -4.65
N VAL A 736 -15.23 -1.92 -4.92
CA VAL A 736 -14.30 -0.80 -5.15
C VAL A 736 -13.30 -0.66 -4.01
N THR A 737 -13.76 -0.84 -2.77
CA THR A 737 -12.89 -0.81 -1.58
C THR A 737 -11.89 -1.98 -1.50
N LYS A 738 -12.09 -3.04 -2.29
CA LYS A 738 -11.25 -4.26 -2.34
C LYS A 738 -10.41 -4.38 -3.62
N LEU A 739 -10.71 -3.58 -4.65
CA LEU A 739 -10.04 -3.62 -5.97
C LEU A 739 -8.69 -2.89 -6.01
N GLY A 740 -8.14 -2.48 -4.86
CA GLY A 740 -6.88 -1.74 -4.81
C GLY A 740 -6.94 -0.35 -5.45
N ILE A 741 -8.15 0.18 -5.71
CA ILE A 741 -8.35 1.52 -6.27
C ILE A 741 -7.91 2.57 -5.23
N PRO A 742 -7.03 3.53 -5.61
CA PRO A 742 -6.63 4.64 -4.74
C PRO A 742 -7.82 5.32 -4.05
N ARG A 743 -7.75 5.57 -2.73
CA ARG A 743 -8.87 6.20 -1.98
C ARG A 743 -9.37 7.52 -2.58
N MET A 744 -8.48 8.34 -3.15
CA MET A 744 -8.86 9.59 -3.82
C MET A 744 -9.75 9.38 -5.06
N PHE A 745 -9.62 8.22 -5.71
CA PHE A 745 -10.44 7.83 -6.87
C PHE A 745 -11.62 6.95 -6.49
N VAL A 746 -11.71 6.43 -5.26
CA VAL A 746 -12.86 5.63 -4.80
C VAL A 746 -14.20 6.36 -5.01
N PRO A 747 -14.38 7.65 -4.63
CA PRO A 747 -15.63 8.36 -4.91
C PRO A 747 -15.93 8.53 -6.40
N ARG A 748 -14.89 8.59 -7.26
CA ARG A 748 -15.07 8.64 -8.72
C ARG A 748 -15.43 7.25 -9.27
N ALA A 749 -14.72 6.21 -8.87
CA ALA A 749 -14.99 4.82 -9.27
C ALA A 749 -16.37 4.34 -8.80
N GLU A 750 -16.81 4.71 -7.59
CA GLU A 750 -18.17 4.46 -7.13
C GLU A 750 -19.21 5.16 -8.01
N ARG A 751 -19.00 6.44 -8.35
CA ARG A 751 -19.90 7.18 -9.26
C ARG A 751 -19.95 6.56 -10.64
N VAL A 752 -18.80 6.19 -11.21
CA VAL A 752 -18.72 5.54 -12.53
C VAL A 752 -19.46 4.21 -12.51
N GLY A 753 -19.21 3.33 -11.54
CA GLY A 753 -19.93 2.05 -11.49
C GLY A 753 -21.42 2.22 -11.25
N ARG A 754 -21.85 3.16 -10.39
CA ARG A 754 -23.29 3.47 -10.24
C ARG A 754 -23.91 3.96 -11.54
N ALA A 755 -23.21 4.78 -12.33
CA ALA A 755 -23.66 5.22 -13.65
C ALA A 755 -23.76 4.03 -14.63
N VAL A 756 -22.77 3.14 -14.64
CA VAL A 756 -22.76 1.92 -15.47
C VAL A 756 -23.94 1.00 -15.11
N PHE A 757 -24.15 0.70 -13.83
CA PHE A 757 -25.26 -0.15 -13.40
C PHE A 757 -26.62 0.52 -13.59
N GLY A 758 -26.70 1.85 -13.49
CA GLY A 758 -27.89 2.62 -13.87
C GLY A 758 -28.23 2.45 -15.34
N LEU A 759 -27.26 2.61 -16.24
CA LEU A 759 -27.43 2.40 -17.68
C LEU A 759 -27.83 0.95 -17.99
N LEU A 760 -27.15 -0.02 -17.39
CA LEU A 760 -27.48 -1.45 -17.51
C LEU A 760 -28.93 -1.72 -17.07
N GLY A 761 -29.36 -1.11 -15.96
CA GLY A 761 -30.72 -1.16 -15.47
C GLY A 761 -31.74 -0.59 -16.46
N MET A 762 -31.45 0.56 -17.05
CA MET A 762 -32.31 1.16 -18.09
C MET A 762 -32.48 0.23 -19.29
N MET A 763 -31.40 -0.45 -19.73
CA MET A 763 -31.47 -1.43 -20.81
C MET A 763 -32.38 -2.60 -20.45
N PHE A 764 -32.25 -3.17 -19.25
CA PHE A 764 -33.11 -4.27 -18.80
C PHE A 764 -34.59 -3.85 -18.62
N ILE A 765 -34.83 -2.64 -18.11
CA ILE A 765 -36.19 -2.11 -17.91
C ILE A 765 -36.86 -1.76 -19.24
N SER A 766 -36.08 -1.40 -20.27
CA SER A 766 -36.61 -0.90 -21.54
C SER A 766 -37.64 -1.83 -22.19
N VAL A 767 -37.39 -3.14 -22.24
CA VAL A 767 -38.29 -4.11 -22.89
C VAL A 767 -39.56 -4.36 -22.07
N PRO A 768 -39.51 -4.70 -20.76
CA PRO A 768 -40.72 -4.82 -19.94
C PRO A 768 -41.54 -3.53 -19.92
N LEU A 769 -40.89 -2.36 -19.79
CA LEU A 769 -41.57 -1.08 -19.77
C LEU A 769 -42.28 -0.81 -21.11
N TYR A 770 -41.63 -1.12 -22.23
CA TYR A 770 -42.25 -1.00 -23.55
C TYR A 770 -43.49 -1.89 -23.68
N VAL A 771 -43.44 -3.15 -23.24
CA VAL A 771 -44.60 -4.06 -23.24
C VAL A 771 -45.72 -3.55 -22.33
N VAL A 772 -45.40 -3.08 -21.13
CA VAL A 772 -46.40 -2.53 -20.19
C VAL A 772 -47.05 -1.28 -20.76
N LEU A 773 -46.28 -0.34 -21.31
CA LEU A 773 -46.79 0.90 -21.88
C LEU A 773 -47.64 0.66 -23.14
N THR A 774 -47.27 -0.31 -23.97
CA THR A 774 -48.07 -0.71 -25.15
C THR A 774 -49.35 -1.42 -24.74
N ALA A 775 -49.32 -2.31 -23.74
CA ALA A 775 -50.50 -2.98 -23.21
C ALA A 775 -51.49 -2.03 -22.50
N LEU A 776 -51.00 -0.96 -21.87
CA LEU A 776 -51.82 0.06 -21.20
C LEU A 776 -52.57 0.98 -22.17
N ARG A 777 -52.06 1.18 -23.39
CA ARG A 777 -52.66 2.10 -24.36
C ARG A 777 -53.94 1.60 -25.01
N LYS A 778 -54.33 0.32 -24.89
CA LYS A 778 -55.57 -0.24 -25.50
C LYS A 778 -55.79 0.21 -26.96
N GLU A 779 -54.73 0.46 -27.70
CA GLU A 779 -54.80 0.88 -29.10
C GLU A 779 -54.28 -0.26 -29.96
N GLU A 780 -55.13 -0.75 -30.86
CA GLU A 780 -54.77 -1.70 -31.93
C GLU A 780 -53.67 -1.17 -32.87
N GLU A 781 -53.17 0.06 -32.66
CA GLU A 781 -52.14 0.73 -33.44
C GLU A 781 -50.84 1.06 -32.66
N ALA A 782 -50.55 0.40 -31.54
CA ALA A 782 -49.26 0.53 -30.84
C ALA A 782 -48.05 -0.13 -31.57
N VAL A 783 -48.09 -0.13 -32.91
CA VAL A 783 -47.01 -0.53 -33.86
C VAL A 783 -46.22 0.71 -34.30
N LEU A 784 -46.10 1.74 -33.46
CA LEU A 784 -45.48 3.02 -33.86
C LEU A 784 -43.95 3.08 -33.73
N TRP A 785 -43.27 1.98 -33.38
CA TRP A 785 -41.79 1.92 -33.35
C TRP A 785 -41.17 0.62 -33.88
N VAL A 786 -41.94 -0.25 -34.53
CA VAL A 786 -41.39 -1.40 -35.28
C VAL A 786 -41.41 -1.03 -36.77
N PRO A 787 -40.27 -1.03 -37.48
CA PRO A 787 -40.30 -0.90 -38.94
C PRO A 787 -41.24 -1.97 -39.51
N ARG A 788 -42.25 -1.56 -40.28
CA ARG A 788 -43.16 -2.45 -41.05
C ARG A 788 -42.39 -3.14 -42.20
N SER A 789 -41.28 -3.81 -41.91
CA SER A 789 -40.40 -4.38 -42.92
C SER A 789 -39.82 -5.73 -42.48
N CYS A 790 -40.68 -6.64 -42.02
CA CYS A 790 -40.34 -8.07 -42.01
C CYS A 790 -41.62 -8.92 -42.14
N PRO A 791 -41.93 -9.47 -43.33
CA PRO A 791 -43.04 -10.40 -43.48
C PRO A 791 -42.74 -11.66 -42.66
N ALA A 792 -43.72 -12.15 -41.90
CA ALA A 792 -43.63 -13.47 -41.29
C ALA A 792 -43.36 -14.49 -42.40
N ILE A 793 -42.27 -15.26 -42.29
CA ILE A 793 -42.01 -16.36 -43.23
C ILE A 793 -43.16 -17.36 -43.06
N PRO A 794 -44.00 -17.59 -44.09
CA PRO A 794 -45.13 -18.50 -43.96
C PRO A 794 -44.63 -19.90 -43.60
N GLN A 795 -45.42 -20.63 -42.81
CA GLN A 795 -45.10 -22.02 -42.49
C GLN A 795 -44.88 -22.78 -43.79
N PRO A 796 -43.87 -23.68 -43.88
CA PRO A 796 -43.76 -24.56 -45.03
C PRO A 796 -45.08 -25.32 -45.14
N SER A 797 -45.76 -25.19 -46.29
CA SER A 797 -46.90 -26.05 -46.60
C SER A 797 -46.41 -27.50 -46.58
N SER A 798 -47.09 -28.33 -45.81
CA SER A 798 -46.80 -29.76 -45.58
C SER A 798 -46.41 -30.53 -46.83
#